data_AF-A0A4R9LK65-F1
#
_entry.id   AF-A0A4R9LK65-F1
#
_cell.length_a   1.000
_cell.length_b   1.000
_cell.length_c   1.000
_cell.angle_alpha   90.00
_cell.angle_beta   90.00
_cell.angle_gamma   90.00
#
_symmetry.space_group_name_H-M   'P 1'
#
loop_
_entity.id
_entity.type
_entity.pdbx_description
1 polymer ?
#
loop_
_entity_poly.entity_id
_entity_poly.type
_entity_poly.pdbx_seq_one_letter_code
_entity_poly.pdbx_strand_id
1 'polypeptide(L)'
;MRLQNLVLGFLFVWFFLSCMRKGNSDSIFPFPIGSSLNSPVFQFSYGEEIFDQEFSEERFLDSGEDGFCLLSLPKVLFDRETGAKFKICLPSDPDTKPYWENSFSLLDEIIPSEHPREGWGKGWHARHLKLSEWEKEHRNQIPLESYAKNSLSDGTIAYSRFDVPNAEFYRWSEKECEILFPSRILATTVSQIRFISLEFACSDPISLKDKIVEQNQKWLQVCRPDLPVVSESFRHSDSIYKRYLEWENPSEEVTCPEYESFGFEETDSLPDKKIFAKDLEFLKSFHKLILPKSVFLFRDSDTMSGLKLDSGMAEKIGKVGFWNLNGNLSIEPKYIFSQGGEYFANSRRKASCRNTLNYYITKDSFCGNPGLPNEIAGALLESKFREKSCVVENIRLSEYFSGTGQSTFNLGAYLEWVNDGEVCDLSSLELTYEGDVFPLQSKSKPVSRGEVFLISRSVWEGWSFSSLTKPFSTKQIKYQIPELKITERESGKSKIIFRSEDHYALTHKGGFAERSILVSADGSSVPHPNLNSHPYFVSKGLQISPGDVFVFDRHSYLPLEISEVLFKGTKDGIGSYSERFLEWKSPLDAEGFVYFSIETDRKRNFVFWKEKDNFFPFVHSGSFACISLVGIDLPEGILGDWTTTITTSDSLFGSVRSGNPKFQFSYNPLIYQDFGIDQNIRVSIHPETHPFLNSFSKKTNVSCSDFTYFSPGEFNQKGIQIAGLEKPVSESEKILKTDVYFLLPENLREGTSRLFSGNHSVSFPLIFETSFSETKLANAEFQNLDAFLSDEIIFSEFSFSFENFHQTMIHRQGSVVIEGVFPNPAQSGNEWVYICNRSNHSEDLSRFLIEDENSSDGIVSYHTRFPNKIPNFLSNSHLDFGSGVLDPGDCGWIVDPDGENWYFPPIIRNTDKLLTVVSTSTIGNGIAAQEKLDLYKMENGDRIHISSYGKKTTLSPFSVKTETDQYSLLIPGKIGNGSKDFQIFQAQN
;
A
#
# COMPACT_ATOMS: atom_id res chain seq x y z
N MET A 1 -43.09 52.43 60.17
CA MET A 1 -43.89 51.92 59.04
C MET A 1 -44.20 50.46 59.34
N ARG A 2 -45.50 50.13 59.40
CA ARG A 2 -46.08 48.86 59.84
C ARG A 2 -45.76 47.69 58.89
N LEU A 3 -45.54 46.52 59.51
CA LEU A 3 -46.10 45.19 59.23
C LEU A 3 -46.29 44.75 57.75
N GLN A 4 -45.73 43.59 57.35
CA GLN A 4 -46.47 42.31 57.35
C GLN A 4 -45.64 41.10 56.88
N ASN A 5 -45.90 39.96 57.55
CA ASN A 5 -45.70 38.54 57.17
C ASN A 5 -44.25 38.01 57.27
N LEU A 6 -43.80 37.30 58.32
CA LEU A 6 -44.34 36.17 59.10
C LEU A 6 -44.56 34.89 58.28
N VAL A 7 -44.01 33.79 58.81
CA VAL A 7 -44.07 32.38 58.37
C VAL A 7 -42.94 31.93 57.40
N LEU A 8 -41.72 31.79 57.92
CA LEU A 8 -40.81 30.65 57.60
C LEU A 8 -39.59 30.55 58.54
N GLY A 9 -39.68 31.05 59.78
CA GLY A 9 -38.53 31.22 60.67
C GLY A 9 -38.36 30.18 61.79
N PHE A 10 -39.22 29.15 61.86
CA PHE A 10 -39.23 28.21 63.00
C PHE A 10 -38.93 26.75 62.64
N LEU A 11 -38.47 26.48 61.41
CA LEU A 11 -38.05 25.15 60.96
C LEU A 11 -36.54 25.05 60.64
N PHE A 12 -35.77 26.10 60.90
CA PHE A 12 -34.34 26.16 60.54
C PHE A 12 -33.38 25.98 61.73
N VAL A 13 -33.89 25.88 62.97
CA VAL A 13 -33.04 25.78 64.19
C VAL A 13 -32.98 24.36 64.76
N TRP A 14 -33.71 23.39 64.19
CA TRP A 14 -33.66 21.98 64.59
C TRP A 14 -32.94 21.05 63.61
N PHE A 15 -32.28 21.60 62.58
CA PHE A 15 -31.45 20.84 61.64
C PHE A 15 -29.93 20.98 61.89
N PHE A 16 -29.50 21.83 62.83
CA PHE A 16 -28.07 22.05 63.14
C PHE A 16 -27.56 21.37 64.42
N LEU A 17 -28.40 20.58 65.11
CA LEU A 17 -28.01 19.91 66.38
C LEU A 17 -27.90 18.37 66.29
N SER A 18 -27.97 17.80 65.08
CA SER A 18 -27.69 16.38 64.83
C SER A 18 -26.60 16.20 63.77
N CYS A 19 -25.38 16.65 64.08
CA CYS A 19 -24.14 16.15 63.50
C CYS A 19 -22.96 16.46 64.45
N MET A 20 -22.96 15.82 65.62
CA MET A 20 -21.73 15.53 66.36
C MET A 20 -21.61 14.02 66.53
N ARG A 21 -20.76 13.42 65.68
CA ARG A 21 -19.79 12.34 65.96
C ARG A 21 -19.51 11.54 64.68
N LYS A 22 -18.32 11.76 64.11
CA LYS A 22 -17.51 10.68 63.52
C LYS A 22 -16.04 11.13 63.45
N GLY A 23 -15.23 10.48 64.29
CA GLY A 23 -13.79 10.26 64.13
C GLY A 23 -12.86 11.47 64.20
N ASN A 24 -12.23 11.65 65.36
CA ASN A 24 -10.92 12.30 65.44
C ASN A 24 -9.94 11.59 64.49
N SER A 25 -9.36 12.32 63.55
CA SER A 25 -8.02 12.02 63.04
C SER A 25 -7.04 12.93 63.79
N ASP A 26 -6.57 12.46 64.93
CA ASP A 26 -5.32 12.95 65.50
C ASP A 26 -4.17 12.42 64.62
N SER A 27 -3.72 13.19 63.62
CA SER A 27 -2.39 13.03 62.99
C SER A 27 -2.05 14.17 62.03
N ILE A 28 -2.03 15.40 62.54
CA ILE A 28 -0.94 16.31 62.17
C ILE A 28 -0.03 16.25 63.39
N PHE A 29 1.12 15.60 63.30
CA PHE A 29 2.16 15.69 64.34
C PHE A 29 3.03 16.91 64.03
N PRO A 30 2.81 18.08 64.66
CA PRO A 30 3.95 18.86 65.10
C PRO A 30 4.54 18.09 66.29
N PHE A 31 5.85 17.87 66.28
CA PHE A 31 6.56 17.56 67.52
C PHE A 31 6.15 18.59 68.58
N PRO A 32 5.99 18.21 69.86
CA PRO A 32 6.03 19.18 70.93
C PRO A 32 7.37 19.91 70.79
N ILE A 33 7.31 21.20 70.49
CA ILE A 33 8.45 22.10 70.38
C ILE A 33 9.38 21.87 71.59
N GLY A 34 10.59 21.35 71.34
CA GLY A 34 11.70 21.44 72.30
C GLY A 34 12.36 20.15 72.82
N SER A 35 12.45 19.04 72.07
CA SER A 35 13.36 17.95 72.46
C SER A 35 14.06 17.30 71.27
N SER A 36 15.38 17.50 71.16
CA SER A 36 16.26 16.76 70.23
C SER A 36 16.04 15.26 70.35
N LEU A 37 15.90 14.56 69.22
CA LEU A 37 15.82 13.10 69.18
C LEU A 37 17.06 12.48 69.86
N ASN A 38 16.88 11.79 70.97
CA ASN A 38 18.00 11.17 71.73
C ASN A 38 18.28 9.71 71.34
N SER A 39 17.35 9.07 70.61
CA SER A 39 17.46 7.69 70.13
C SER A 39 16.70 7.54 68.80
N PRO A 40 17.04 6.53 67.97
CA PRO A 40 16.27 6.21 66.77
C PRO A 40 14.78 5.96 67.06
N VAL A 41 13.91 6.45 66.18
CA VAL A 41 12.44 6.28 66.30
C VAL A 41 11.90 5.67 65.01
N PHE A 42 11.29 4.49 65.12
CA PHE A 42 10.65 3.78 64.01
C PHE A 42 9.15 4.11 63.94
N GLN A 43 8.66 4.44 62.74
CA GLN A 43 7.25 4.77 62.50
C GLN A 43 6.72 3.98 61.30
N PHE A 44 5.66 3.21 61.53
CA PHE A 44 4.98 2.42 60.51
C PHE A 44 3.59 2.99 60.19
N SER A 45 3.32 3.18 58.90
CA SER A 45 2.05 3.65 58.33
C SER A 45 1.48 2.60 57.36
N TYR A 46 0.16 2.45 57.37
CA TYR A 46 -0.58 1.54 56.50
C TYR A 46 -2.00 2.08 56.28
N GLY A 47 -2.36 2.34 55.02
CA GLY A 47 -3.65 2.96 54.66
C GLY A 47 -3.70 4.48 54.70
N GLU A 48 -2.56 5.16 54.86
CA GLU A 48 -2.46 6.62 54.88
C GLU A 48 -1.84 7.14 53.57
N GLU A 49 -2.59 7.94 52.82
CA GLU A 49 -2.08 8.66 51.65
C GLU A 49 -1.61 10.07 52.07
N ILE A 50 -0.37 10.42 51.72
CA ILE A 50 0.19 11.74 52.02
C ILE A 50 0.20 12.51 50.71
N PHE A 51 -0.61 13.56 50.62
CA PHE A 51 -0.64 14.45 49.45
C PHE A 51 0.49 15.48 49.55
N ASP A 52 1.71 15.06 49.23
CA ASP A 52 2.83 15.98 48.99
C ASP A 52 3.19 15.96 47.51
N GLN A 53 3.29 17.15 46.89
CA GLN A 53 3.42 17.29 45.42
C GLN A 53 4.87 17.35 44.95
N GLU A 54 5.85 17.32 45.86
CA GLU A 54 7.27 17.44 45.52
C GLU A 54 7.85 16.10 45.06
N PHE A 55 8.49 16.10 43.89
CA PHE A 55 9.21 14.92 43.40
C PHE A 55 10.63 14.91 43.93
N SER A 56 10.93 13.89 44.73
CA SER A 56 12.29 13.53 45.09
C SER A 56 12.48 12.02 45.02
N GLU A 57 13.60 11.58 44.46
CA GLU A 57 14.03 10.18 44.51
C GLU A 57 14.90 9.87 45.74
N GLU A 58 15.09 10.85 46.62
CA GLU A 58 15.81 10.65 47.87
C GLU A 58 15.08 9.64 48.76
N ARG A 59 15.85 8.82 49.46
CA ARG A 59 15.35 7.87 50.46
C ARG A 59 15.46 8.41 51.89
N PHE A 60 15.59 9.71 52.02
CA PHE A 60 15.72 10.38 53.30
C PHE A 60 15.06 11.76 53.27
N LEU A 61 14.80 12.30 54.45
CA LEU A 61 14.25 13.63 54.69
C LEU A 61 15.03 14.29 55.81
N ASP A 62 15.40 15.56 55.59
CA ASP A 62 15.95 16.42 56.64
C ASP A 62 14.79 17.05 57.40
N SER A 63 14.65 16.75 58.69
CA SER A 63 13.61 17.35 59.54
C SER A 63 14.11 18.54 60.36
N GLY A 64 15.30 19.08 60.04
CA GLY A 64 15.89 20.23 60.73
C GLY A 64 16.47 19.84 62.09
N GLU A 65 16.18 20.63 63.14
CA GLU A 65 16.72 20.42 64.50
C GLU A 65 16.21 19.11 65.16
N ASP A 66 15.20 18.45 64.57
CA ASP A 66 14.49 17.31 65.14
C ASP A 66 14.97 15.92 64.63
N GLY A 67 15.89 15.84 63.65
CA GLY A 67 16.49 14.56 63.22
C GLY A 67 16.61 14.35 61.69
N PHE A 68 17.23 13.25 61.29
CA PHE A 68 17.38 12.82 59.89
C PHE A 68 16.60 11.51 59.67
N CYS A 69 15.60 11.50 58.79
CA CYS A 69 14.70 10.35 58.63
C CYS A 69 14.98 9.57 57.34
N LEU A 70 15.15 8.26 57.45
CA LEU A 70 15.26 7.34 56.32
C LEU A 70 13.88 6.77 55.98
N LEU A 71 13.60 6.63 54.70
CA LEU A 71 12.33 6.16 54.16
C LEU A 71 12.46 4.75 53.60
N SER A 72 11.42 3.92 53.76
CA SER A 72 11.41 2.56 53.22
C SER A 72 11.43 2.51 51.68
N LEU A 73 10.89 3.55 51.04
CA LEU A 73 10.88 3.79 49.60
C LEU A 73 11.41 5.20 49.29
N PRO A 74 11.88 5.48 48.05
CA PRO A 74 12.13 6.85 47.61
C PRO A 74 10.92 7.75 47.85
N LYS A 75 11.12 9.02 48.22
CA LYS A 75 10.04 9.96 48.61
C LYS A 75 8.87 9.97 47.61
N VAL A 76 9.16 10.04 46.32
CA VAL A 76 8.17 10.04 45.23
C VAL A 76 7.22 8.82 45.26
N LEU A 77 7.72 7.66 45.69
CA LEU A 77 6.93 6.43 45.87
C LEU A 77 6.35 6.36 47.28
N PHE A 78 7.11 6.72 48.31
CA PHE A 78 6.69 6.71 49.70
C PHE A 78 5.41 7.53 49.95
N ASP A 79 5.32 8.72 49.35
CA ASP A 79 4.15 9.60 49.54
C ASP A 79 2.88 9.00 48.89
N ARG A 80 3.05 8.28 47.77
CA ARG A 80 1.98 7.61 47.01
C ARG A 80 1.66 6.18 47.49
N GLU A 81 2.52 5.59 48.31
CA GLU A 81 2.33 4.24 48.83
C GLU A 81 1.20 4.25 49.87
N THR A 82 0.10 3.58 49.56
CA THR A 82 -1.09 3.47 50.42
C THR A 82 -1.12 2.18 51.22
N GLY A 83 -0.32 1.19 50.84
CA GLY A 83 -0.04 -0.02 51.60
C GLY A 83 1.00 0.22 52.69
N ALA A 84 1.88 -0.76 52.90
CA ALA A 84 2.85 -0.71 53.99
C ALA A 84 4.07 0.15 53.66
N LYS A 85 4.32 1.14 54.51
CA LYS A 85 5.51 1.98 54.46
C LYS A 85 5.97 2.36 55.86
N PHE A 86 7.26 2.62 56.00
CA PHE A 86 7.80 3.08 57.27
C PHE A 86 8.93 4.08 57.08
N LYS A 87 9.18 4.85 58.13
CA LYS A 87 10.35 5.71 58.24
C LYS A 87 11.04 5.49 59.58
N ILE A 88 12.35 5.66 59.59
CA ILE A 88 13.16 5.66 60.81
C ILE A 88 13.88 7.01 60.92
N CYS A 89 13.60 7.73 62.00
CA CYS A 89 14.24 9.00 62.28
C CYS A 89 15.43 8.75 63.22
N LEU A 90 16.61 9.17 62.77
CA LEU A 90 17.87 9.04 63.49
C LEU A 90 18.22 10.38 64.18
N PRO A 91 18.85 10.34 65.37
CA PRO A 91 19.45 11.52 65.97
C PRO A 91 20.43 12.18 65.01
N SER A 92 20.26 13.47 64.74
CA SER A 92 21.12 14.21 63.80
C SER A 92 22.44 14.62 64.45
N ASP A 93 23.55 14.28 63.81
CA ASP A 93 24.89 14.83 64.06
C ASP A 93 25.53 15.26 62.72
N PRO A 94 26.62 16.07 62.72
CA PRO A 94 27.17 16.65 61.51
C PRO A 94 27.58 15.64 60.42
N ASP A 95 27.88 14.40 60.81
CA ASP A 95 28.39 13.35 59.91
C ASP A 95 27.29 12.38 59.44
N THR A 96 26.14 12.33 60.13
CA THR A 96 25.02 11.42 59.82
C THR A 96 24.47 11.64 58.41
N LYS A 97 24.12 12.87 58.04
CA LYS A 97 23.54 13.17 56.72
C LYS A 97 24.52 12.88 55.56
N PRO A 98 25.78 13.38 55.58
CA PRO A 98 26.78 13.04 54.56
C PRO A 98 27.03 11.54 54.41
N TYR A 99 27.03 10.78 55.52
CA TYR A 99 27.18 9.32 55.47
C TYR A 99 26.05 8.67 54.66
N TRP A 100 24.78 8.96 54.99
CA TRP A 100 23.64 8.33 54.32
C TRP A 100 23.47 8.76 52.86
N GLU A 101 23.75 10.03 52.54
CA GLU A 101 23.82 10.51 51.15
C GLU A 101 24.82 9.69 50.33
N ASN A 102 26.04 9.50 50.86
CA ASN A 102 27.09 8.71 50.20
C ASN A 102 26.72 7.22 50.14
N SER A 103 26.19 6.64 51.22
CA SER A 103 25.82 5.23 51.29
C SER A 103 24.73 4.86 50.29
N PHE A 104 23.64 5.64 50.18
CA PHE A 104 22.62 5.36 49.15
C PHE A 104 23.14 5.56 47.73
N SER A 105 24.02 6.54 47.51
CA SER A 105 24.69 6.73 46.22
C SER A 105 25.53 5.51 45.83
N LEU A 106 26.35 4.99 46.75
CA LEU A 106 27.18 3.79 46.52
C LEU A 106 26.33 2.51 46.36
N LEU A 107 25.20 2.42 47.06
CA LEU A 107 24.29 1.27 46.95
C LEU A 107 23.68 1.14 45.55
N ASP A 108 23.45 2.27 44.89
CA ASP A 108 22.84 2.37 43.55
C ASP A 108 23.88 2.54 42.41
N GLU A 109 25.18 2.42 42.71
CA GLU A 109 26.26 2.44 41.72
C GLU A 109 26.50 1.06 41.08
N ILE A 110 26.34 0.95 39.75
CA ILE A 110 26.48 -0.32 39.00
C ILE A 110 27.83 -0.98 39.28
N ILE A 111 28.90 -0.19 39.30
CA ILE A 111 30.24 -0.61 39.68
C ILE A 111 30.72 0.39 40.74
N PRO A 112 30.68 0.03 42.04
CA PRO A 112 31.06 0.94 43.11
C PRO A 112 32.48 1.45 42.92
N SER A 113 32.64 2.77 42.91
CA SER A 113 33.93 3.46 42.77
C SER A 113 34.81 3.30 44.02
N GLU A 114 34.19 3.15 45.20
CA GLU A 114 34.85 2.94 46.48
C GLU A 114 34.29 1.69 47.19
N HIS A 115 35.07 1.15 48.15
CA HIS A 115 34.56 0.12 49.04
C HIS A 115 33.60 0.74 50.04
N PRO A 116 32.39 0.17 50.21
CA PRO A 116 31.43 0.73 51.15
C PRO A 116 31.98 0.64 52.57
N ARG A 117 31.83 1.74 53.34
CA ARG A 117 32.33 1.86 54.72
C ARG A 117 31.20 1.58 55.70
N GLU A 118 31.54 1.01 56.85
CA GLU A 118 30.64 0.96 58.02
C GLU A 118 30.44 2.36 58.59
N GLY A 119 29.25 2.61 59.13
CA GLY A 119 28.88 3.87 59.78
C GLY A 119 28.33 3.66 61.18
N TRP A 120 28.65 4.59 62.08
CA TRP A 120 28.14 4.60 63.45
C TRP A 120 27.59 5.98 63.79
N GLY A 121 26.48 6.00 64.53
CA GLY A 121 25.95 7.22 65.13
C GLY A 121 25.29 6.96 66.48
N LYS A 122 24.56 7.95 67.00
CA LYS A 122 23.91 7.83 68.31
C LYS A 122 22.79 6.79 68.30
N GLY A 123 23.11 5.58 68.77
CA GLY A 123 22.15 4.49 68.94
C GLY A 123 21.85 3.68 67.66
N TRP A 124 22.66 3.85 66.61
CA TRP A 124 22.54 3.11 65.36
C TRP A 124 23.90 2.71 64.77
N HIS A 125 23.91 1.60 64.04
CA HIS A 125 25.05 1.05 63.31
C HIS A 125 24.61 0.64 61.91
N ALA A 126 25.39 0.99 60.87
CA ALA A 126 25.05 0.65 59.50
C ALA A 126 26.21 0.02 58.74
N ARG A 127 25.90 -0.95 57.88
CA ARG A 127 26.88 -1.70 57.09
C ARG A 127 26.32 -2.08 55.72
N HIS A 128 27.18 -2.11 54.72
CA HIS A 128 26.82 -2.60 53.39
C HIS A 128 27.13 -4.08 53.27
N LEU A 129 26.14 -4.87 52.86
CA LEU A 129 26.25 -6.32 52.80
C LEU A 129 25.63 -6.85 51.50
N LYS A 130 26.03 -8.06 51.13
CA LYS A 130 25.30 -8.88 50.16
C LYS A 130 24.26 -9.76 50.87
N LEU A 131 23.20 -10.15 50.16
CA LEU A 131 22.17 -11.04 50.70
C LEU A 131 22.78 -12.31 51.31
N SER A 132 23.73 -12.94 50.60
CA SER A 132 24.37 -14.17 51.08
C SER A 132 25.19 -13.99 52.37
N GLU A 133 25.70 -12.78 52.61
CA GLU A 133 26.44 -12.46 53.84
C GLU A 133 25.46 -12.29 54.99
N TRP A 134 24.40 -11.51 54.79
CA TRP A 134 23.35 -11.31 55.79
C TRP A 134 22.63 -12.62 56.14
N GLU A 135 22.25 -13.44 55.15
CA GLU A 135 21.63 -14.76 55.37
C GLU A 135 22.53 -15.71 56.16
N LYS A 136 23.85 -15.61 55.98
CA LYS A 136 24.82 -16.46 56.69
C LYS A 136 24.90 -16.08 58.17
N GLU A 137 24.83 -14.79 58.49
CA GLU A 137 24.86 -14.28 59.87
C GLU A 137 23.58 -14.63 60.63
N HIS A 138 22.43 -14.61 59.94
CA HIS A 138 21.12 -14.81 60.57
C HIS A 138 20.52 -16.21 60.33
N ARG A 139 21.28 -17.15 59.76
CA ARG A 139 20.80 -18.50 59.38
C ARG A 139 20.06 -19.26 60.49
N ASN A 140 20.42 -19.03 61.75
CA ASN A 140 19.86 -19.72 62.92
C ASN A 140 18.99 -18.81 63.81
N GLN A 141 18.68 -17.60 63.35
CA GLN A 141 17.86 -16.65 64.09
C GLN A 141 16.45 -16.59 63.49
N ILE A 142 15.44 -16.50 64.35
CA ILE A 142 14.05 -16.30 63.95
C ILE A 142 13.61 -14.97 64.56
N PRO A 143 13.20 -13.98 63.74
CA PRO A 143 12.79 -12.69 64.26
C PRO A 143 11.50 -12.82 65.08
N LEU A 144 11.40 -12.06 66.18
CA LEU A 144 10.16 -11.92 66.98
C LEU A 144 9.04 -11.30 66.15
N GLU A 145 9.39 -10.31 65.34
CA GLU A 145 8.53 -9.64 64.38
C GLU A 145 9.38 -9.26 63.17
N SER A 146 8.81 -9.30 61.98
CA SER A 146 9.52 -8.83 60.79
C SER A 146 8.55 -8.14 59.84
N TYR A 147 9.09 -7.53 58.82
CA TYR A 147 8.43 -7.00 57.64
C TYR A 147 9.44 -7.20 56.50
N ALA A 148 9.50 -8.43 56.00
CA ALA A 148 10.54 -8.87 55.07
C ALA A 148 10.04 -9.12 53.64
N LYS A 149 8.71 -9.17 53.46
CA LYS A 149 7.93 -9.39 52.22
C LYS A 149 6.53 -9.89 52.61
N ASN A 150 5.70 -10.23 51.62
CA ASN A 150 4.34 -10.79 51.79
C ASN A 150 4.25 -12.11 52.58
N SER A 151 5.35 -12.62 53.13
CA SER A 151 5.45 -13.91 53.82
C SER A 151 4.81 -13.95 55.22
N LEU A 152 4.44 -12.81 55.80
CA LEU A 152 3.82 -12.74 57.14
C LEU A 152 2.30 -12.77 57.15
N SER A 153 1.69 -12.92 55.99
CA SER A 153 0.25 -12.88 55.85
C SER A 153 -0.37 -14.25 55.99
N ASP A 154 -1.46 -14.27 56.76
CA ASP A 154 -2.44 -15.35 56.82
C ASP A 154 -3.39 -15.38 55.60
N GLY A 155 -3.04 -14.62 54.56
CA GLY A 155 -3.80 -14.46 53.33
C GLY A 155 -4.93 -13.43 53.41
N THR A 156 -4.92 -12.47 54.35
CA THR A 156 -5.98 -11.43 54.45
C THR A 156 -5.58 -10.02 53.96
N ILE A 157 -4.40 -9.84 53.34
CA ILE A 157 -3.69 -8.55 53.33
C ILE A 157 -3.50 -7.95 51.92
N ALA A 158 -3.61 -6.62 51.81
CA ALA A 158 -3.25 -5.80 50.64
C ALA A 158 -1.86 -5.15 50.85
N TYR A 159 -0.80 -5.78 50.38
CA TYR A 159 0.54 -5.61 50.96
C TYR A 159 1.28 -4.32 50.59
N SER A 160 1.20 -3.89 49.34
CA SER A 160 1.83 -2.68 48.82
C SER A 160 1.12 -2.24 47.55
N ARG A 161 1.24 -0.96 47.22
CA ARG A 161 0.78 -0.41 45.94
C ARG A 161 1.76 -0.75 44.83
N PHE A 162 3.06 -0.79 45.15
CA PHE A 162 4.13 -1.03 44.18
C PHE A 162 4.82 -2.38 44.42
N ASP A 163 5.24 -3.03 43.34
CA ASP A 163 5.96 -4.30 43.38
C ASP A 163 7.43 -4.09 43.01
N VAL A 164 8.08 -3.23 43.78
CA VAL A 164 9.51 -2.88 43.69
C VAL A 164 10.22 -3.27 44.98
N PRO A 165 11.56 -3.45 44.97
CA PRO A 165 12.32 -3.71 46.19
C PRO A 165 12.07 -2.63 47.25
N ASN A 166 11.46 -2.99 48.38
CA ASN A 166 11.18 -2.12 49.52
C ASN A 166 12.12 -2.46 50.68
N ALA A 167 12.38 -1.51 51.57
CA ALA A 167 13.15 -1.78 52.78
C ALA A 167 12.45 -2.81 53.67
N GLU A 168 13.24 -3.71 54.25
CA GLU A 168 12.77 -4.80 55.10
C GLU A 168 13.09 -4.48 56.57
N PHE A 169 12.19 -4.78 57.51
CA PHE A 169 12.39 -4.55 58.94
C PHE A 169 12.40 -5.89 59.71
N TYR A 170 13.27 -6.02 60.70
CA TYR A 170 13.41 -7.19 61.54
C TYR A 170 13.55 -6.77 62.99
N ARG A 171 12.83 -7.46 63.87
CA ARG A 171 12.98 -7.38 65.32
C ARG A 171 13.52 -8.71 65.82
N TRP A 172 14.82 -8.78 66.06
CA TRP A 172 15.50 -10.00 66.48
C TRP A 172 15.27 -10.32 67.95
N SER A 173 15.17 -9.28 68.79
CA SER A 173 14.87 -9.40 70.22
C SER A 173 14.03 -8.22 70.71
N GLU A 174 13.67 -8.19 71.99
CA GLU A 174 12.95 -7.04 72.56
C GLU A 174 13.74 -5.72 72.43
N LYS A 175 15.06 -5.80 72.25
CA LYS A 175 15.98 -4.65 72.23
C LYS A 175 16.71 -4.46 70.91
N GLU A 176 16.63 -5.39 69.97
CA GLU A 176 17.46 -5.41 68.76
C GLU A 176 16.58 -5.39 67.51
N CYS A 177 16.70 -4.31 66.76
CA CYS A 177 15.98 -4.07 65.52
C CYS A 177 16.97 -3.84 64.38
N GLU A 178 16.63 -4.31 63.18
CA GLU A 178 17.43 -4.15 61.97
C GLU A 178 16.53 -3.74 60.80
N ILE A 179 17.00 -2.84 59.94
CA ILE A 179 16.37 -2.51 58.66
C ILE A 179 17.35 -2.80 57.53
N LEU A 180 16.88 -3.47 56.48
CA LEU A 180 17.62 -3.70 55.25
C LEU A 180 17.09 -2.80 54.14
N PHE A 181 17.90 -1.85 53.68
CA PHE A 181 17.58 -1.05 52.51
C PHE A 181 18.14 -1.69 51.24
N PRO A 182 17.31 -2.16 50.29
CA PRO A 182 17.77 -2.83 49.09
C PRO A 182 18.37 -1.87 48.07
N SER A 183 19.32 -2.37 47.27
CA SER A 183 19.77 -1.68 46.06
C SER A 183 18.69 -1.67 44.97
N ARG A 184 18.67 -0.60 44.16
CA ARG A 184 17.85 -0.53 42.95
C ARG A 184 18.49 -1.21 41.74
N ILE A 185 19.74 -1.68 41.86
CA ILE A 185 20.43 -2.42 40.81
C ILE A 185 19.90 -3.85 40.74
N LEU A 186 19.45 -4.28 39.56
CA LEU A 186 19.14 -5.69 39.33
C LEU A 186 20.43 -6.51 39.37
N ALA A 187 20.55 -7.37 40.38
CA ALA A 187 21.68 -8.30 40.50
C ALA A 187 21.60 -9.41 39.46
N THR A 188 22.75 -9.99 39.10
CA THR A 188 22.80 -11.17 38.21
C THR A 188 22.36 -12.46 38.89
N THR A 189 22.55 -12.55 40.21
CA THR A 189 22.12 -13.67 41.05
C THR A 189 21.59 -13.15 42.38
N VAL A 190 20.65 -13.89 42.98
CA VAL A 190 20.01 -13.53 44.27
C VAL A 190 21.02 -13.26 45.37
N SER A 191 22.07 -14.08 45.46
CA SER A 191 23.14 -13.94 46.45
C SER A 191 23.94 -12.62 46.35
N GLN A 192 23.90 -11.94 45.21
CA GLN A 192 24.64 -10.70 44.96
C GLN A 192 23.79 -9.44 45.17
N ILE A 193 22.51 -9.56 45.56
CA ILE A 193 21.68 -8.41 45.89
C ILE A 193 22.34 -7.67 47.06
N ARG A 194 22.54 -6.36 46.91
CA ARG A 194 23.22 -5.51 47.88
C ARG A 194 22.20 -4.78 48.74
N PHE A 195 22.55 -4.58 50.01
CA PHE A 195 21.73 -3.87 50.98
C PHE A 195 22.60 -2.96 51.86
N ILE A 196 21.98 -1.95 52.45
CA ILE A 196 22.47 -1.31 53.67
C ILE A 196 21.67 -1.91 54.84
N SER A 197 22.35 -2.61 55.74
CA SER A 197 21.80 -3.04 57.02
C SER A 197 21.96 -1.91 58.03
N LEU A 198 20.89 -1.58 58.75
CA LEU A 198 20.83 -0.58 59.81
C LEU A 198 20.34 -1.25 61.10
N GLU A 199 21.24 -1.42 62.06
CA GLU A 199 20.98 -1.99 63.38
C GLU A 199 20.75 -0.87 64.41
N PHE A 200 19.72 -1.01 65.24
CA PHE A 200 19.37 -0.03 66.27
C PHE A 200 18.59 -0.66 67.43
N ALA A 201 18.50 0.08 68.55
CA ALA A 201 17.69 -0.35 69.69
C ALA A 201 16.20 -0.16 69.42
N CYS A 202 15.39 -1.22 69.59
CA CYS A 202 13.94 -1.11 69.42
C CYS A 202 13.32 -0.15 70.45
N SER A 203 12.48 0.77 70.00
CA SER A 203 11.54 1.52 70.85
C SER A 203 10.35 0.64 71.29
N ASP A 204 9.41 1.19 72.06
CA ASP A 204 8.14 0.59 72.55
C ASP A 204 7.48 -0.47 71.64
N PRO A 205 6.61 -1.37 72.17
CA PRO A 205 6.03 -2.47 71.38
C PRO A 205 5.43 -2.00 70.05
N ILE A 206 6.06 -2.43 68.96
CA ILE A 206 5.61 -2.22 67.58
C ILE A 206 4.51 -3.27 67.31
N SER A 207 3.32 -2.86 66.89
CA SER A 207 2.22 -3.77 66.53
C SER A 207 1.92 -3.70 65.02
N LEU A 208 2.85 -4.18 64.19
CA LEU A 208 2.69 -4.15 62.73
C LEU A 208 1.45 -4.95 62.32
N LYS A 209 1.32 -6.16 62.87
CA LYS A 209 0.24 -7.09 62.54
C LYS A 209 -1.14 -6.50 62.84
N ASP A 210 -1.32 -5.90 64.01
CA ASP A 210 -2.63 -5.38 64.42
C ASP A 210 -3.07 -4.21 63.53
N LYS A 211 -2.16 -3.27 63.22
CA LYS A 211 -2.42 -2.16 62.30
C LYS A 211 -2.83 -2.65 60.91
N ILE A 212 -2.13 -3.64 60.39
CA ILE A 212 -2.40 -4.21 59.07
C ILE A 212 -3.77 -4.90 59.05
N VAL A 213 -4.05 -5.76 60.05
CA VAL A 213 -5.33 -6.48 60.15
C VAL A 213 -6.52 -5.52 60.27
N GLU A 214 -6.42 -4.51 61.13
CA GLU A 214 -7.50 -3.53 61.33
C GLU A 214 -7.83 -2.78 60.03
N GLN A 215 -6.81 -2.33 59.30
CA GLN A 215 -7.01 -1.60 58.06
C GLN A 215 -7.52 -2.49 56.92
N ASN A 216 -7.03 -3.74 56.81
CA ASN A 216 -7.55 -4.69 55.82
C ASN A 216 -9.01 -5.04 56.06
N GLN A 217 -9.44 -5.15 57.32
CA GLN A 217 -10.86 -5.33 57.64
C GLN A 217 -11.71 -4.15 57.17
N LYS A 218 -11.20 -2.91 57.28
CA LYS A 218 -11.87 -1.72 56.72
C LYS A 218 -11.95 -1.80 55.19
N TRP A 219 -10.87 -2.19 54.53
CA TRP A 219 -10.85 -2.36 53.07
C TRP A 219 -11.77 -3.47 52.57
N LEU A 220 -11.83 -4.62 53.24
CA LEU A 220 -12.77 -5.71 52.91
C LEU A 220 -14.24 -5.28 53.00
N GLN A 221 -14.57 -4.35 53.89
CA GLN A 221 -15.95 -3.85 54.02
C GLN A 221 -16.38 -2.93 52.86
N VAL A 222 -15.42 -2.34 52.15
CA VAL A 222 -15.69 -1.36 51.07
C VAL A 222 -15.21 -1.81 49.70
N CYS A 223 -14.52 -2.95 49.61
CA CYS A 223 -13.93 -3.42 48.36
C CYS A 223 -15.01 -3.74 47.31
N ARG A 224 -14.69 -3.50 46.04
CA ARG A 224 -15.54 -3.90 44.92
C ARG A 224 -15.11 -5.24 44.32
N PRO A 225 -16.06 -6.10 43.93
CA PRO A 225 -15.74 -7.31 43.17
C PRO A 225 -15.38 -6.89 41.74
N ASP A 226 -14.08 -6.76 41.47
CA ASP A 226 -13.54 -6.43 40.16
C ASP A 226 -12.22 -7.15 39.96
N LEU A 227 -11.84 -7.33 38.69
CA LEU A 227 -10.65 -8.08 38.31
C LEU A 227 -9.51 -7.14 37.91
N PRO A 228 -8.27 -7.45 38.29
CA PRO A 228 -7.12 -6.74 37.75
C PRO A 228 -6.97 -7.01 36.25
N VAL A 229 -6.19 -6.17 35.59
CA VAL A 229 -5.96 -6.23 34.14
C VAL A 229 -4.47 -6.22 33.85
N VAL A 230 -4.06 -6.88 32.76
CA VAL A 230 -2.65 -6.84 32.32
C VAL A 230 -2.29 -5.40 31.95
N SER A 231 -1.31 -4.83 32.65
CA SER A 231 -0.80 -3.48 32.42
C SER A 231 0.43 -3.48 31.54
N GLU A 232 1.30 -4.48 31.70
CA GLU A 232 2.58 -4.55 31.01
C GLU A 232 3.07 -5.99 30.84
N SER A 233 3.71 -6.31 29.72
CA SER A 233 4.37 -7.59 29.51
C SER A 233 5.75 -7.40 28.87
N PHE A 234 6.68 -8.29 29.19
CA PHE A 234 8.01 -8.29 28.60
C PHE A 234 8.61 -9.69 28.50
N ARG A 235 9.33 -9.95 27.40
CA ARG A 235 10.11 -11.18 27.23
C ARG A 235 11.36 -10.95 26.38
N HIS A 236 12.53 -11.15 26.98
CA HIS A 236 13.79 -11.32 26.25
C HIS A 236 14.83 -12.11 27.05
N SER A 237 15.49 -13.10 26.45
CA SER A 237 16.50 -13.92 27.14
C SER A 237 17.75 -13.13 27.54
N ASP A 238 18.16 -12.20 26.67
CA ASP A 238 19.43 -11.50 26.84
C ASP A 238 19.31 -10.27 27.74
N SER A 239 18.09 -9.79 27.98
CA SER A 239 17.86 -8.68 28.91
C SER A 239 17.94 -9.17 30.35
N ILE A 240 18.38 -8.28 31.25
CA ILE A 240 18.43 -8.55 32.69
C ILE A 240 17.04 -8.76 33.31
N TYR A 241 15.99 -8.18 32.72
CA TYR A 241 14.60 -8.33 33.16
C TYR A 241 14.00 -9.71 32.84
N LYS A 242 14.62 -10.48 31.93
CA LYS A 242 14.15 -11.80 31.48
C LYS A 242 12.70 -11.79 30.98
N ARG A 243 11.77 -12.30 31.78
CA ARG A 243 10.34 -12.34 31.47
C ARG A 243 9.55 -11.84 32.67
N TYR A 244 8.58 -10.98 32.40
CA TYR A 244 7.60 -10.58 33.40
C TYR A 244 6.25 -10.22 32.80
N LEU A 245 5.22 -10.36 33.63
CA LEU A 245 3.85 -9.97 33.34
C LEU A 245 3.34 -9.16 34.52
N GLU A 246 2.91 -7.94 34.26
CA GLU A 246 2.39 -7.03 35.26
C GLU A 246 0.87 -6.90 35.14
N TRP A 247 0.22 -6.88 36.29
CA TRP A 247 -1.20 -6.65 36.41
C TRP A 247 -1.43 -5.41 37.27
N GLU A 248 -2.39 -4.59 36.88
CA GLU A 248 -2.79 -3.39 37.63
C GLU A 248 -4.25 -3.48 38.09
N ASN A 249 -4.54 -2.83 39.21
CA ASN A 249 -5.89 -2.34 39.50
C ASN A 249 -6.03 -0.91 38.95
N PRO A 250 -6.73 -0.70 37.82
CA PRO A 250 -6.86 0.63 37.23
C PRO A 250 -7.83 1.54 38.01
N SER A 251 -8.57 1.00 38.98
CA SER A 251 -9.57 1.71 39.78
C SER A 251 -8.92 2.62 40.85
N GLU A 252 -9.64 3.66 41.24
CA GLU A 252 -9.34 4.48 42.44
C GLU A 252 -9.85 3.80 43.73
N GLU A 253 -10.47 2.64 43.62
CA GLU A 253 -11.06 1.91 44.73
C GLU A 253 -10.32 0.58 44.98
N VAL A 254 -10.39 0.09 46.22
CA VAL A 254 -9.87 -1.23 46.57
C VAL A 254 -10.74 -2.29 45.90
N THR A 255 -10.11 -3.27 45.26
CA THR A 255 -10.81 -4.39 44.61
C THR A 255 -10.58 -5.69 45.37
N CYS A 256 -11.59 -6.55 45.39
CA CYS A 256 -11.55 -7.90 45.94
C CYS A 256 -11.93 -8.91 44.85
N PRO A 257 -10.95 -9.35 44.05
CA PRO A 257 -11.21 -10.27 42.94
C PRO A 257 -11.61 -11.66 43.43
N GLU A 258 -12.53 -12.28 42.69
CA GLU A 258 -12.83 -13.70 42.81
C GLU A 258 -11.98 -14.49 41.81
N TYR A 259 -11.23 -15.49 42.30
CA TYR A 259 -10.29 -16.26 41.50
C TYR A 259 -10.83 -17.69 41.26
N GLU A 260 -11.53 -17.92 40.15
CA GLU A 260 -11.97 -19.30 39.80
C GLU A 260 -11.06 -19.97 38.77
N SER A 261 -10.43 -19.19 37.89
CA SER A 261 -9.55 -19.69 36.84
C SER A 261 -8.42 -18.71 36.53
N PHE A 262 -7.25 -19.25 36.22
CA PHE A 262 -6.09 -18.50 35.73
C PHE A 262 -5.35 -19.36 34.71
N GLY A 263 -5.09 -18.80 33.52
CA GLY A 263 -4.50 -19.53 32.41
C GLY A 263 -4.10 -18.66 31.23
N PHE A 264 -3.47 -19.28 30.24
CA PHE A 264 -3.11 -18.67 28.97
C PHE A 264 -3.54 -19.56 27.81
N GLU A 265 -4.20 -18.97 26.81
CA GLU A 265 -4.73 -19.64 25.62
C GLU A 265 -4.06 -19.08 24.37
N GLU A 266 -3.49 -19.94 23.52
CA GLU A 266 -2.86 -19.52 22.25
C GLU A 266 -3.92 -19.40 21.14
N THR A 267 -3.81 -18.39 20.28
CA THR A 267 -4.80 -18.05 19.23
C THR A 267 -5.11 -19.18 18.24
N ASP A 268 -4.15 -20.08 17.99
CA ASP A 268 -4.29 -21.17 17.02
C ASP A 268 -4.66 -22.52 17.66
N SER A 269 -4.87 -22.54 18.98
CA SER A 269 -5.31 -23.73 19.71
C SER A 269 -6.80 -23.64 20.04
N LEU A 270 -7.52 -24.76 19.96
CA LEU A 270 -8.84 -24.86 20.60
C LEU A 270 -8.69 -24.41 22.05
N PRO A 271 -9.63 -23.63 22.61
CA PRO A 271 -9.58 -23.14 23.99
C PRO A 271 -9.71 -24.32 24.96
N ASP A 272 -8.62 -25.05 25.15
CA ASP A 272 -8.39 -25.85 26.34
C ASP A 272 -8.11 -24.84 27.43
N LYS A 273 -9.11 -24.59 28.29
CA LYS A 273 -8.96 -23.84 29.54
C LYS A 273 -7.87 -24.50 30.39
N LYS A 274 -6.59 -24.21 30.12
CA LYS A 274 -5.46 -24.71 30.90
C LYS A 274 -5.40 -23.91 32.18
N ILE A 275 -6.09 -24.43 33.19
CA ILE A 275 -6.09 -23.88 34.54
C ILE A 275 -4.83 -24.37 35.26
N PHE A 276 -3.98 -23.44 35.69
CA PHE A 276 -2.80 -23.74 36.50
C PHE A 276 -3.17 -23.67 37.98
N ALA A 277 -3.74 -24.75 38.52
CA ALA A 277 -4.34 -24.77 39.86
C ALA A 277 -3.37 -24.33 40.99
N LYS A 278 -2.08 -24.64 40.88
CA LYS A 278 -1.06 -24.25 41.86
C LYS A 278 -0.85 -22.72 41.88
N ASP A 279 -0.68 -22.11 40.71
CA ASP A 279 -0.49 -20.67 40.59
C ASP A 279 -1.78 -19.90 40.94
N LEU A 280 -2.95 -20.48 40.67
CA LEU A 280 -4.24 -19.93 41.09
C LEU A 280 -4.41 -19.90 42.61
N GLU A 281 -4.09 -21.00 43.31
CA GLU A 281 -4.11 -21.04 44.79
C GLU A 281 -3.06 -20.11 45.38
N PHE A 282 -1.91 -19.98 44.72
CA PHE A 282 -0.90 -19.01 45.10
C PHE A 282 -1.44 -17.58 44.96
N LEU A 283 -2.03 -17.22 43.83
CA LEU A 283 -2.69 -15.93 43.61
C LEU A 283 -3.74 -15.59 44.68
N LYS A 284 -4.61 -16.56 44.99
CA LYS A 284 -5.62 -16.42 46.06
C LYS A 284 -5.03 -16.13 47.43
N SER A 285 -3.83 -16.62 47.72
CA SER A 285 -3.19 -16.40 49.03
C SER A 285 -2.49 -15.05 49.14
N PHE A 286 -2.09 -14.44 48.02
CA PHE A 286 -1.37 -13.16 48.01
C PHE A 286 -2.20 -11.93 47.60
N HIS A 287 -3.29 -12.09 46.86
CA HIS A 287 -3.99 -10.95 46.23
C HIS A 287 -5.51 -10.96 46.45
N LYS A 288 -5.99 -11.25 47.66
CA LYS A 288 -7.44 -11.18 48.00
C LYS A 288 -7.98 -9.75 48.00
N LEU A 289 -7.11 -8.78 48.26
CA LEU A 289 -7.38 -7.35 48.18
C LEU A 289 -6.31 -6.75 47.28
N ILE A 290 -6.72 -5.87 46.37
CA ILE A 290 -5.82 -5.14 45.48
C ILE A 290 -6.09 -3.65 45.70
N LEU A 291 -5.05 -2.90 46.07
CA LEU A 291 -5.18 -1.49 46.43
C LEU A 291 -5.49 -0.63 45.19
N PRO A 292 -6.06 0.57 45.37
CA PRO A 292 -6.21 1.53 44.29
C PRO A 292 -4.89 1.73 43.56
N LYS A 293 -4.91 1.64 42.23
CA LYS A 293 -3.73 1.84 41.37
C LYS A 293 -2.52 0.98 41.74
N SER A 294 -2.73 -0.16 42.41
CA SER A 294 -1.61 -1.05 42.70
C SER A 294 -1.27 -1.92 41.52
N VAL A 295 0.00 -2.28 41.45
CA VAL A 295 0.53 -3.23 40.48
C VAL A 295 1.11 -4.43 41.19
N PHE A 296 1.03 -5.59 40.56
CA PHE A 296 1.73 -6.80 41.00
C PHE A 296 2.38 -7.49 39.81
N LEU A 297 3.58 -7.98 40.04
CA LEU A 297 4.51 -8.43 39.02
C LEU A 297 4.68 -9.94 39.12
N PHE A 298 4.45 -10.63 38.01
CA PHE A 298 4.86 -12.00 37.83
C PHE A 298 6.17 -12.05 37.09
N ARG A 299 7.10 -12.88 37.55
CA ARG A 299 8.46 -12.93 37.01
C ARG A 299 8.97 -14.35 36.85
N ASP A 300 9.96 -14.47 35.97
CA ASP A 300 10.74 -15.70 35.76
C ASP A 300 12.04 -15.69 36.60
N SER A 301 12.74 -14.54 36.66
CA SER A 301 14.00 -14.37 37.42
C SER A 301 13.76 -14.20 38.91
N ASP A 302 14.68 -14.64 39.78
CA ASP A 302 14.65 -14.41 41.24
C ASP A 302 15.21 -13.08 41.72
N THR A 303 15.71 -12.26 40.80
CA THR A 303 16.43 -11.02 41.13
C THR A 303 15.56 -9.76 41.15
N MET A 304 14.33 -9.86 40.65
CA MET A 304 13.34 -8.77 40.61
C MET A 304 12.30 -8.95 41.73
N SER A 305 11.56 -7.90 42.10
CA SER A 305 10.40 -8.03 42.99
C SER A 305 9.23 -8.75 42.32
N GLY A 306 8.27 -9.21 43.12
CA GLY A 306 7.10 -9.93 42.65
C GLY A 306 7.15 -11.44 42.75
N LEU A 307 6.09 -12.06 42.23
CA LEU A 307 5.78 -13.47 42.36
C LEU A 307 6.43 -14.30 41.26
N LYS A 308 7.14 -15.36 41.64
CA LYS A 308 7.71 -16.31 40.67
C LYS A 308 6.62 -17.26 40.18
N LEU A 309 6.40 -17.30 38.86
CA LEU A 309 5.49 -18.26 38.23
C LEU A 309 6.16 -19.63 38.02
N ASP A 310 5.35 -20.68 37.91
CA ASP A 310 5.82 -21.95 37.37
C ASP A 310 6.43 -21.76 35.97
N SER A 311 7.50 -22.50 35.68
CA SER A 311 8.24 -22.46 34.41
C SER A 311 7.33 -22.58 33.17
N GLY A 312 6.31 -23.44 33.21
CA GLY A 312 5.39 -23.63 32.08
C GLY A 312 4.54 -22.40 31.79
N MET A 313 4.20 -21.62 32.82
CA MET A 313 3.43 -20.38 32.71
C MET A 313 4.33 -19.18 32.37
N ALA A 314 5.52 -19.10 32.98
CA ALA A 314 6.52 -18.09 32.68
C ALA A 314 6.93 -18.11 31.19
N GLU A 315 6.98 -19.29 30.56
CA GLU A 315 7.24 -19.44 29.12
C GLU A 315 6.13 -18.87 28.22
N LYS A 316 4.93 -18.61 28.74
CA LYS A 316 3.81 -18.03 27.99
C LYS A 316 3.86 -16.50 27.93
N ILE A 317 4.56 -15.85 28.85
CA ILE A 317 4.75 -14.39 28.89
C ILE A 317 5.27 -13.88 27.54
N GLY A 318 4.56 -12.91 26.96
CA GLY A 318 4.88 -12.30 25.67
C GLY A 318 4.70 -13.21 24.44
N LYS A 319 4.00 -14.35 24.56
CA LYS A 319 3.53 -15.12 23.39
C LYS A 319 2.18 -14.59 22.91
N VAL A 320 1.89 -14.75 21.62
CA VAL A 320 0.60 -14.35 21.05
C VAL A 320 -0.51 -15.23 21.63
N GLY A 321 -1.55 -14.62 22.19
CA GLY A 321 -2.67 -15.34 22.81
C GLY A 321 -3.46 -14.46 23.78
N PHE A 322 -4.10 -15.08 24.76
CA PHE A 322 -4.95 -14.42 25.74
C PHE A 322 -4.65 -14.91 27.16
N TRP A 323 -4.44 -13.98 28.09
CA TRP A 323 -4.46 -14.27 29.52
C TRP A 323 -5.90 -14.29 29.99
N ASN A 324 -6.29 -15.40 30.63
CA ASN A 324 -7.63 -15.58 31.17
C ASN A 324 -7.55 -15.58 32.70
N LEU A 325 -8.16 -14.57 33.33
CA LEU A 325 -8.40 -14.55 34.76
C LEU A 325 -9.89 -14.46 35.01
N ASN A 326 -10.46 -15.53 35.56
CA ASN A 326 -11.88 -15.62 35.88
C ASN A 326 -12.83 -15.20 34.74
N GLY A 327 -12.49 -15.55 33.50
CA GLY A 327 -13.27 -15.20 32.31
C GLY A 327 -12.96 -13.82 31.71
N ASN A 328 -12.15 -12.98 32.38
CA ASN A 328 -11.63 -11.74 31.81
C ASN A 328 -10.42 -12.05 30.91
N LEU A 329 -10.55 -11.73 29.62
CA LEU A 329 -9.55 -12.03 28.60
C LEU A 329 -8.70 -10.78 28.33
N SER A 330 -7.40 -10.86 28.62
CA SER A 330 -6.41 -9.84 28.25
C SER A 330 -5.61 -10.32 27.05
N ILE A 331 -5.71 -9.60 25.93
CA ILE A 331 -5.05 -9.93 24.67
C ILE A 331 -3.54 -9.67 24.79
N GLU A 332 -2.73 -10.67 24.46
CA GLU A 332 -1.28 -10.53 24.29
C GLU A 332 -0.97 -10.52 22.78
N PRO A 333 -0.74 -9.34 22.17
CA PRO A 333 -0.48 -9.24 20.74
C PRO A 333 0.91 -9.75 20.38
N LYS A 334 1.14 -9.98 19.08
CA LYS A 334 2.49 -10.13 18.55
C LYS A 334 3.27 -8.83 18.79
N TYR A 335 4.37 -8.91 19.53
CA TYR A 335 5.17 -7.75 19.89
C TYR A 335 6.67 -8.05 19.78
N ILE A 336 7.44 -7.04 19.38
CA ILE A 336 8.89 -7.16 19.19
C ILE A 336 9.61 -6.45 20.33
N PHE A 337 10.04 -7.23 21.32
CA PHE A 337 10.62 -6.74 22.57
C PHE A 337 12.06 -6.24 22.45
N SER A 338 12.78 -6.57 21.37
CA SER A 338 14.19 -6.18 21.15
C SER A 338 14.38 -5.56 19.78
N GLN A 339 14.93 -4.34 19.75
CA GLN A 339 15.03 -3.52 18.54
C GLN A 339 16.35 -2.75 18.58
N GLY A 340 17.33 -3.10 17.74
CA GLY A 340 18.59 -2.36 17.64
C GLY A 340 19.44 -2.33 18.91
N GLY A 341 19.31 -3.34 19.78
CA GLY A 341 19.98 -3.38 21.09
C GLY A 341 19.23 -2.66 22.22
N GLU A 342 18.05 -2.11 21.92
CA GLU A 342 17.11 -1.57 22.91
C GLU A 342 16.00 -2.57 23.20
N TYR A 343 15.43 -2.48 24.41
CA TYR A 343 14.35 -3.35 24.87
C TYR A 343 13.10 -2.55 25.19
N PHE A 344 11.94 -3.07 24.82
CA PHE A 344 10.65 -2.42 25.00
C PHE A 344 9.65 -3.40 25.59
N ALA A 345 8.97 -3.02 26.67
CA ALA A 345 7.81 -3.72 27.15
C ALA A 345 6.57 -3.38 26.30
N ASN A 346 5.59 -4.28 26.32
CA ASN A 346 4.28 -4.03 25.76
C ASN A 346 3.36 -3.55 26.88
N SER A 347 3.06 -2.25 26.89
CA SER A 347 2.27 -1.62 27.95
C SER A 347 0.89 -1.21 27.44
N ARG A 348 -0.15 -1.46 28.24
CA ARG A 348 -1.54 -1.05 27.98
C ARG A 348 -1.66 0.47 27.89
N ARG A 349 -1.01 1.16 28.83
CA ARG A 349 -0.89 2.63 28.86
C ARG A 349 0.49 3.00 28.37
N LYS A 350 0.57 3.53 27.15
CA LYS A 350 1.84 3.88 26.52
C LYS A 350 2.28 5.27 27.00
N ALA A 351 3.36 5.35 27.76
CA ALA A 351 4.04 6.60 28.06
C ALA A 351 5.23 6.82 27.12
N SER A 352 5.73 8.06 27.04
CA SER A 352 7.05 8.32 26.46
C SER A 352 8.11 7.58 27.27
N CYS A 353 9.07 6.92 26.61
CA CYS A 353 10.08 6.09 27.30
C CYS A 353 11.01 6.88 28.23
N ARG A 354 11.09 8.21 28.07
CA ARG A 354 11.81 9.10 29.01
C ARG A 354 10.96 9.56 30.19
N ASN A 355 9.63 9.51 30.06
CA ASN A 355 8.68 9.94 31.09
C ASN A 355 8.30 8.78 32.04
N THR A 356 8.98 7.62 31.93
CA THR A 356 8.81 6.50 32.86
C THR A 356 9.75 6.66 34.05
N LEU A 357 9.23 6.45 35.26
CA LEU A 357 10.03 6.43 36.48
C LEU A 357 10.83 5.12 36.54
N ASN A 358 12.00 5.06 35.88
CA ASN A 358 12.84 3.86 35.83
C ASN A 358 13.42 3.52 37.21
N TYR A 359 12.67 2.77 38.03
CA TYR A 359 13.10 2.39 39.38
C TYR A 359 14.37 1.55 39.37
N TYR A 360 14.44 0.55 38.49
CA TYR A 360 15.59 -0.34 38.41
C TYR A 360 16.73 0.29 37.62
N ILE A 361 17.92 0.23 38.19
CA ILE A 361 19.14 0.73 37.56
C ILE A 361 19.84 -0.42 36.83
N THR A 362 19.90 -0.34 35.51
CA THR A 362 20.49 -1.38 34.66
C THR A 362 21.37 -0.78 33.57
N LYS A 363 22.20 -1.63 32.94
CA LYS A 363 22.98 -1.25 31.75
C LYS A 363 22.15 -1.31 30.46
N ASP A 364 21.05 -2.06 30.48
CA ASP A 364 20.17 -2.26 29.33
C ASP A 364 19.43 -0.97 28.99
N SER A 365 19.31 -0.65 27.70
CA SER A 365 18.46 0.45 27.23
C SER A 365 17.01 -0.02 27.17
N PHE A 366 16.30 0.06 28.30
CA PHE A 366 14.97 -0.51 28.51
C PHE A 366 13.88 0.55 28.58
N CYS A 367 12.75 0.33 27.90
CA CYS A 367 11.53 1.14 28.01
C CYS A 367 10.38 0.29 28.54
N GLY A 368 10.05 0.51 29.80
CA GLY A 368 9.02 -0.17 30.57
C GLY A 368 9.22 0.18 32.04
N ASN A 369 8.24 -0.14 32.88
CA ASN A 369 8.28 0.24 34.28
C ASN A 369 7.88 -0.91 35.22
N PRO A 370 8.62 -2.04 35.23
CA PRO A 370 8.20 -3.23 35.96
C PRO A 370 7.99 -2.93 37.45
N GLY A 371 6.81 -3.26 37.97
CA GLY A 371 6.46 -3.08 39.37
C GLY A 371 5.98 -1.67 39.72
N LEU A 372 5.80 -0.78 38.73
CA LEU A 372 5.26 0.57 38.90
C LEU A 372 4.26 0.91 37.77
N PRO A 373 3.10 1.51 38.10
CA PRO A 373 2.18 1.94 37.06
C PRO A 373 2.81 3.04 36.17
N ASN A 374 2.58 2.92 34.86
CA ASN A 374 3.11 3.87 33.85
C ASN A 374 2.60 5.31 33.99
N GLU A 375 1.56 5.55 34.80
CA GLU A 375 1.02 6.88 35.10
C GLU A 375 1.84 7.66 36.13
N ILE A 376 2.78 7.02 36.84
CA ILE A 376 3.54 7.69 37.89
C ILE A 376 4.48 8.73 37.28
N ALA A 377 4.10 9.97 37.49
CA ALA A 377 4.87 11.18 37.28
C ALA A 377 4.99 11.68 35.83
N GLY A 378 4.21 11.19 34.85
CA GLY A 378 4.29 11.64 33.45
C GLY A 378 4.43 13.15 33.26
N ALA A 379 3.46 13.95 33.71
CA ALA A 379 3.49 15.41 33.59
C ALA A 379 4.62 16.09 34.39
N LEU A 380 5.04 15.49 35.51
CA LEU A 380 6.03 16.07 36.40
C LEU A 380 7.46 15.73 35.95
N LEU A 381 7.68 14.53 35.41
CA LEU A 381 8.91 14.12 34.74
C LEU A 381 9.09 14.89 33.42
N GLU A 382 8.01 15.15 32.67
CA GLU A 382 8.11 16.03 31.48
C GLU A 382 8.71 17.39 31.82
N SER A 383 8.35 17.98 32.96
CA SER A 383 8.91 19.27 33.39
C SER A 383 10.41 19.26 33.70
N LYS A 384 11.00 18.07 33.92
CA LYS A 384 12.45 17.92 34.16
C LYS A 384 13.27 17.91 32.88
N PHE A 385 12.67 17.52 31.75
CA PHE A 385 13.37 17.48 30.47
C PHE A 385 13.31 18.84 29.80
N ARG A 386 14.46 19.30 29.28
CA ARG A 386 14.55 20.60 28.61
C ARG A 386 13.79 20.58 27.27
N GLU A 387 13.86 19.46 26.56
CA GLU A 387 13.25 19.26 25.26
C GLU A 387 11.83 18.68 25.39
N LYS A 388 10.89 19.19 24.60
CA LYS A 388 9.51 18.73 24.61
C LYS A 388 9.36 17.40 23.86
N SER A 389 8.25 16.70 24.12
CA SER A 389 7.88 15.49 23.39
C SER A 389 7.62 15.84 21.91
N CYS A 390 8.08 15.00 20.98
CA CYS A 390 7.80 15.23 19.56
C CYS A 390 6.31 15.08 19.25
N VAL A 391 5.86 15.91 18.32
CA VAL A 391 4.48 16.02 17.85
C VAL A 391 4.43 15.52 16.41
N VAL A 392 3.44 14.69 16.08
CA VAL A 392 3.42 13.94 14.80
C VAL A 392 3.28 14.85 13.57
N GLU A 393 2.66 16.02 13.71
CA GLU A 393 2.51 16.99 12.63
C GLU A 393 3.85 17.51 12.12
N ASN A 394 4.84 17.63 13.02
CA ASN A 394 6.19 18.14 12.72
C ASN A 394 7.13 17.10 12.13
N ILE A 395 6.76 15.82 12.19
CA ILE A 395 7.59 14.74 11.64
C ILE A 395 7.07 14.37 10.26
N ARG A 396 8.00 14.37 9.29
CA ARG A 396 7.69 14.10 7.88
C ARG A 396 8.68 13.09 7.30
N LEU A 397 8.17 12.16 6.51
CA LEU A 397 8.98 11.27 5.69
C LEU A 397 9.51 12.06 4.48
N SER A 398 10.82 12.01 4.24
CA SER A 398 11.48 12.66 3.10
C SER A 398 11.97 11.66 2.05
N GLU A 399 12.35 10.45 2.45
CA GLU A 399 12.87 9.43 1.53
C GLU A 399 12.52 8.01 2.01
N TYR A 400 12.22 7.11 1.08
CA TYR A 400 12.04 5.67 1.32
C TYR A 400 12.90 4.85 0.37
N PHE A 401 13.63 3.88 0.90
CA PHE A 401 14.41 2.93 0.11
C PHE A 401 14.07 1.49 0.48
N SER A 402 13.73 0.68 -0.52
CA SER A 402 13.32 -0.73 -0.35
C SER A 402 14.48 -1.68 -0.03
N GLY A 403 15.73 -1.22 -0.12
CA GLY A 403 16.92 -2.06 0.04
C GLY A 403 17.32 -2.79 -1.24
N THR A 404 18.59 -3.19 -1.36
CA THR A 404 19.16 -3.75 -2.61
C THR A 404 19.09 -5.28 -2.75
N GLY A 405 18.65 -6.01 -1.71
CA GLY A 405 18.54 -7.48 -1.77
C GLY A 405 19.86 -8.20 -2.09
N GLN A 406 19.82 -9.27 -2.91
CA GLN A 406 20.98 -10.08 -3.34
C GLN A 406 21.87 -9.38 -4.39
N SER A 407 22.12 -8.09 -4.24
CA SER A 407 23.10 -7.38 -5.07
C SER A 407 24.52 -7.54 -4.52
N THR A 408 25.53 -7.15 -5.30
CA THR A 408 26.95 -7.11 -4.87
C THR A 408 27.20 -6.11 -3.72
N PHE A 409 26.29 -5.16 -3.51
CA PHE A 409 26.31 -4.18 -2.44
C PHE A 409 25.01 -4.24 -1.63
N ASN A 410 25.01 -5.06 -0.57
CA ASN A 410 23.84 -5.26 0.27
C ASN A 410 23.59 -4.06 1.19
N LEU A 411 22.59 -3.26 0.86
CA LEU A 411 22.13 -2.11 1.63
C LEU A 411 20.71 -2.39 2.15
N GLY A 412 20.54 -2.28 3.47
CA GLY A 412 19.24 -2.48 4.12
C GLY A 412 18.23 -1.39 3.74
N ALA A 413 16.94 -1.75 3.75
CA ALA A 413 15.86 -0.80 3.59
C ALA A 413 15.90 0.29 4.69
N TYR A 414 15.48 1.51 4.34
CA TYR A 414 15.38 2.61 5.29
C TYR A 414 14.21 3.55 4.98
N LEU A 415 13.81 4.25 6.03
CA LEU A 415 12.86 5.36 6.02
C LEU A 415 13.58 6.58 6.57
N GLU A 416 13.63 7.65 5.79
CA GLU A 416 14.22 8.93 6.21
C GLU A 416 13.14 9.88 6.69
N TRP A 417 13.35 10.42 7.89
CA TRP A 417 12.44 11.35 8.53
C TRP A 417 13.15 12.65 8.86
N VAL A 418 12.42 13.75 8.77
CA VAL A 418 12.87 15.10 9.14
C VAL A 418 11.93 15.71 10.16
N ASN A 419 12.50 16.42 11.13
CA ASN A 419 11.75 17.27 12.07
C ASN A 419 11.60 18.69 11.50
N ASP A 420 10.42 19.04 11.00
CA ASP A 420 10.12 20.39 10.50
C ASP A 420 9.81 21.40 11.64
N GLY A 421 9.62 20.92 12.88
CA GLY A 421 9.23 21.68 14.06
C GLY A 421 10.39 22.13 14.97
N GLU A 422 10.08 22.54 16.20
CA GLU A 422 11.10 22.85 17.22
C GLU A 422 11.83 21.59 17.71
N VAL A 423 12.92 21.78 18.46
CA VAL A 423 13.67 20.67 19.08
C VAL A 423 12.73 19.82 19.93
N CYS A 424 12.69 18.51 19.64
CA CYS A 424 11.81 17.58 20.34
C CYS A 424 12.46 16.20 20.49
N ASP A 425 11.91 15.35 21.36
CA ASP A 425 12.45 14.04 21.67
C ASP A 425 11.68 12.89 20.99
N LEU A 426 12.41 12.00 20.30
CA LEU A 426 11.83 10.87 19.59
C LEU A 426 11.26 9.77 20.49
N SER A 427 11.62 9.72 21.79
CA SER A 427 11.13 8.68 22.71
C SER A 427 9.61 8.74 22.96
N SER A 428 8.95 9.83 22.55
CA SER A 428 7.50 10.02 22.64
C SER A 428 6.74 9.44 21.45
N LEU A 429 7.43 8.94 20.42
CA LEU A 429 6.84 8.48 19.17
C LEU A 429 6.99 6.97 18.98
N GLU A 430 6.06 6.40 18.22
CA GLU A 430 6.14 5.05 17.69
C GLU A 430 5.78 5.03 16.19
N LEU A 431 6.43 4.13 15.46
CA LEU A 431 6.18 3.84 14.06
C LEU A 431 5.35 2.56 13.95
N THR A 432 4.26 2.59 13.21
CA THR A 432 3.58 1.40 12.71
C THR A 432 3.99 1.17 11.25
N TYR A 433 4.51 -0.01 10.95
CA TYR A 433 4.93 -0.45 9.61
C TYR A 433 4.21 -1.75 9.26
N GLU A 434 3.39 -1.75 8.20
CA GLU A 434 2.59 -2.92 7.79
C GLU A 434 1.82 -3.60 8.96
N GLY A 435 1.36 -2.80 9.94
CA GLY A 435 0.65 -3.27 11.13
C GLY A 435 1.52 -3.59 12.36
N ASP A 436 2.84 -3.79 12.20
CA ASP A 436 3.76 -3.99 13.33
C ASP A 436 4.14 -2.65 13.96
N VAL A 437 4.17 -2.56 15.31
CA VAL A 437 4.42 -1.31 16.06
C VAL A 437 5.83 -1.30 16.67
N PHE A 438 6.53 -0.18 16.48
CA PHE A 438 7.92 0.04 16.87
C PHE A 438 8.07 1.36 17.62
N PRO A 439 8.26 1.37 18.94
CA PRO A 439 8.70 2.56 19.66
C PRO A 439 10.04 3.05 19.11
N LEU A 440 10.22 4.36 18.92
CA LEU A 440 11.42 4.85 18.23
C LEU A 440 12.69 4.68 19.08
N GLN A 441 12.64 5.06 20.36
CA GLN A 441 13.79 5.06 21.25
C GLN A 441 13.40 4.71 22.69
N SER A 442 14.26 3.96 23.38
CA SER A 442 14.07 3.69 24.82
C SER A 442 14.69 4.75 25.73
N LYS A 443 15.52 5.64 25.19
CA LYS A 443 16.15 6.77 25.89
C LYS A 443 15.82 8.09 25.22
N SER A 444 16.02 9.19 25.94
CA SER A 444 15.88 10.55 25.41
C SER A 444 16.84 10.74 24.22
N LYS A 445 16.29 11.19 23.09
CA LYS A 445 17.06 11.56 21.91
C LYS A 445 16.46 12.82 21.28
N PRO A 446 16.99 14.00 21.62
CA PRO A 446 16.52 15.24 21.04
C PRO A 446 16.92 15.33 19.57
N VAL A 447 16.01 15.82 18.74
CA VAL A 447 16.19 16.05 17.31
C VAL A 447 15.87 17.50 17.02
N SER A 448 16.83 18.20 16.43
CA SER A 448 16.77 19.62 16.12
C SER A 448 15.84 19.91 14.94
N ARG A 449 15.45 21.17 14.79
CA ARG A 449 14.72 21.61 13.60
C ARG A 449 15.55 21.39 12.33
N GLY A 450 14.99 20.70 11.35
CA GLY A 450 15.63 20.32 10.09
C GLY A 450 16.57 19.13 10.20
N GLU A 451 16.75 18.55 11.39
CA GLU A 451 17.61 17.38 11.58
C GLU A 451 16.92 16.12 11.03
N VAL A 452 17.73 15.29 10.38
CA VAL A 452 17.32 14.04 9.73
C VAL A 452 17.67 12.85 10.60
N PHE A 453 16.75 11.89 10.67
CA PHE A 453 17.00 10.58 11.26
C PHE A 453 16.46 9.47 10.38
N LEU A 454 17.19 8.35 10.34
CA LEU A 454 16.81 7.17 9.59
C LEU A 454 16.21 6.12 10.52
N ILE A 455 15.16 5.47 10.06
CA ILE A 455 14.70 4.20 10.61
C ILE A 455 15.06 3.11 9.61
N SER A 456 16.02 2.26 9.94
CA SER A 456 16.64 1.31 9.02
C SER A 456 16.58 -0.12 9.53
N ARG A 457 16.66 -1.08 8.62
CA ARG A 457 16.67 -2.51 8.96
C ARG A 457 17.99 -2.97 9.60
N SER A 458 19.09 -2.34 9.21
CA SER A 458 20.45 -2.60 9.71
C SER A 458 21.04 -1.31 10.29
N VAL A 459 22.09 -1.44 11.10
CA VAL A 459 22.84 -0.29 11.62
C VAL A 459 23.60 0.37 10.46
N TRP A 460 23.54 1.70 10.37
CA TRP A 460 24.32 2.50 9.43
C TRP A 460 25.45 3.21 10.19
N GLU A 461 26.59 2.54 10.31
CA GLU A 461 27.76 3.08 11.03
C GLU A 461 28.60 4.01 10.15
N GLY A 462 29.21 5.03 10.76
CA GLY A 462 30.17 5.93 10.10
C GLY A 462 29.56 7.09 9.30
N TRP A 463 28.25 7.34 9.44
CA TRP A 463 27.55 8.44 8.78
C TRP A 463 27.20 9.58 9.75
N SER A 464 27.00 10.80 9.23
CA SER A 464 26.73 12.00 10.02
C SER A 464 25.28 12.14 10.50
N PHE A 465 24.39 11.27 10.06
CA PHE A 465 22.98 11.24 10.46
C PHE A 465 22.71 10.19 11.54
N SER A 466 21.61 10.38 12.27
CA SER A 466 21.22 9.42 13.30
C SER A 466 20.41 8.26 12.70
N SER A 467 20.74 7.02 13.08
CA SER A 467 20.07 5.81 12.58
C SER A 467 19.44 5.01 13.73
N LEU A 468 18.18 4.61 13.54
CA LEU A 468 17.38 3.80 14.45
C LEU A 468 17.13 2.44 13.82
N THR A 469 17.69 1.38 14.39
CA THR A 469 17.55 0.04 13.82
C THR A 469 16.22 -0.60 14.24
N LYS A 470 15.36 -0.94 13.29
CA LYS A 470 14.05 -1.58 13.53
C LYS A 470 13.86 -2.83 12.66
N PRO A 471 13.36 -3.95 13.22
CA PRO A 471 13.25 -5.23 12.52
C PRO A 471 11.94 -5.36 11.72
N PHE A 472 11.60 -4.36 10.90
CA PHE A 472 10.41 -4.45 10.02
C PHE A 472 10.62 -5.44 8.86
N SER A 473 9.50 -5.92 8.28
CA SER A 473 9.38 -7.05 7.32
C SER A 473 10.45 -7.10 6.21
N THR A 474 10.83 -8.33 5.81
CA THR A 474 11.71 -8.59 4.64
C THR A 474 11.02 -8.37 3.30
N LYS A 475 9.69 -8.26 3.28
CA LYS A 475 8.93 -8.09 2.05
C LYS A 475 9.31 -6.74 1.43
N GLN A 476 10.06 -6.78 0.34
CA GLN A 476 10.46 -5.59 -0.39
C GLN A 476 9.25 -5.06 -1.15
N ILE A 477 8.67 -3.96 -0.67
CA ILE A 477 7.69 -3.20 -1.45
C ILE A 477 8.49 -2.33 -2.42
N LYS A 478 8.53 -2.76 -3.69
CA LYS A 478 9.47 -2.24 -4.69
C LYS A 478 9.12 -0.84 -5.19
N TYR A 479 7.84 -0.59 -5.44
CA TYR A 479 7.39 0.56 -6.25
C TYR A 479 6.52 1.57 -5.48
N GLN A 480 6.26 1.31 -4.20
CA GLN A 480 5.35 2.08 -3.37
C GLN A 480 5.91 2.16 -1.96
N ILE A 481 5.49 3.21 -1.26
CA ILE A 481 5.78 3.35 0.17
C ILE A 481 4.83 2.41 0.92
N PRO A 482 5.33 1.59 1.87
CA PRO A 482 4.49 0.73 2.72
C PRO A 482 3.44 1.52 3.48
N GLU A 483 2.46 0.81 4.05
CA GLU A 483 1.58 1.42 5.04
C GLU A 483 2.38 1.84 6.26
N LEU A 484 2.54 3.16 6.42
CA LEU A 484 3.27 3.79 7.49
C LEU A 484 2.33 4.67 8.31
N LYS A 485 2.47 4.59 9.64
CA LYS A 485 1.76 5.48 10.55
C LYS A 485 2.68 5.85 11.69
N ILE A 486 2.79 7.14 11.98
CA ILE A 486 3.52 7.62 13.15
C ILE A 486 2.51 8.04 14.21
N THR A 487 2.74 7.63 15.46
CA THR A 487 1.80 7.82 16.58
C THR A 487 2.52 8.40 17.79
N GLU A 488 1.89 9.38 18.44
CA GLU A 488 2.29 9.87 19.76
C GLU A 488 1.88 8.84 20.82
N ARG A 489 2.84 8.38 21.62
CA ARG A 489 2.61 7.28 22.57
C ARG A 489 1.56 7.62 23.62
N GLU A 490 1.65 8.82 24.21
CA GLU A 490 0.79 9.24 25.32
C GLU A 490 -0.60 9.70 24.87
N SER A 491 -0.68 10.55 23.85
CA SER A 491 -1.94 11.11 23.37
C SER A 491 -2.72 10.17 22.44
N GLY A 492 -2.04 9.19 21.83
CA GLY A 492 -2.60 8.32 20.79
C GLY A 492 -2.86 9.02 19.45
N LYS A 493 -2.53 10.30 19.31
CA LYS A 493 -2.64 11.03 18.04
C LYS A 493 -1.72 10.39 17.00
N SER A 494 -2.21 10.29 15.78
CA SER A 494 -1.46 9.61 14.73
C SER A 494 -1.65 10.24 13.37
N LYS A 495 -0.62 10.11 12.54
CA LYS A 495 -0.56 10.58 11.17
C LYS A 495 -0.23 9.40 10.28
N ILE A 496 -1.14 9.05 9.39
CA ILE A 496 -0.89 8.05 8.35
C ILE A 496 -0.02 8.72 7.29
N ILE A 497 1.13 8.12 7.03
CA ILE A 497 2.11 8.62 6.08
C ILE A 497 1.87 7.89 4.77
N PHE A 498 1.13 8.57 3.89
CA PHE A 498 0.95 8.27 2.47
C PHE A 498 0.43 6.86 2.14
N ARG A 499 -0.82 6.78 1.68
CA ARG A 499 -1.36 5.61 0.99
C ARG A 499 -1.81 6.04 -0.39
N SER A 500 -0.98 5.78 -1.39
CA SER A 500 -1.44 5.89 -2.77
C SER A 500 -1.44 4.52 -3.41
N GLU A 501 -2.58 3.85 -3.34
CA GLU A 501 -2.76 2.54 -3.99
C GLU A 501 -2.54 2.61 -5.50
N ASP A 502 -2.82 3.77 -6.11
CA ASP A 502 -2.77 3.98 -7.54
C ASP A 502 -1.56 4.77 -8.02
N HIS A 503 -0.63 5.18 -7.16
CA HIS A 503 0.59 5.86 -7.61
C HIS A 503 1.82 5.00 -7.34
N TYR A 504 2.64 4.85 -8.36
CA TYR A 504 3.83 4.01 -8.36
C TYR A 504 5.04 4.84 -8.78
N ALA A 505 6.08 4.85 -7.95
CA ALA A 505 7.39 5.38 -8.32
C ALA A 505 8.27 4.19 -8.76
N LEU A 506 8.63 4.16 -10.04
CA LEU A 506 9.43 3.07 -10.60
C LEU A 506 10.90 3.30 -10.24
N THR A 507 11.42 2.44 -9.38
CA THR A 507 12.74 2.55 -8.74
C THR A 507 13.67 1.40 -9.09
N HIS A 508 13.18 0.39 -9.81
CA HIS A 508 13.93 -0.81 -10.13
C HIS A 508 14.25 -0.87 -11.62
N LYS A 509 15.42 -1.42 -11.93
CA LYS A 509 15.96 -1.58 -13.28
C LYS A 509 16.60 -2.96 -13.38
N GLY A 510 16.10 -3.79 -14.28
CA GLY A 510 16.62 -5.16 -14.46
C GLY A 510 16.43 -6.07 -13.25
N GLY A 511 15.39 -5.85 -12.45
CA GLY A 511 15.10 -6.60 -11.23
C GLY A 511 15.77 -6.08 -9.96
N PHE A 512 16.67 -5.10 -10.06
CA PHE A 512 17.44 -4.56 -8.93
C PHE A 512 16.94 -3.18 -8.51
N ALA A 513 16.93 -2.90 -7.20
CA ALA A 513 16.62 -1.57 -6.67
C ALA A 513 17.75 -0.62 -7.04
N GLU A 514 17.42 0.41 -7.82
CA GLU A 514 18.37 1.42 -8.31
C GLU A 514 18.17 2.74 -7.56
N ARG A 515 16.91 3.11 -7.29
CA ARG A 515 16.52 4.43 -6.74
C ARG A 515 15.73 4.30 -5.45
N SER A 516 15.79 5.31 -4.59
CA SER A 516 14.81 5.53 -3.53
C SER A 516 13.59 6.30 -4.06
N ILE A 517 12.57 6.45 -3.21
CA ILE A 517 11.41 7.30 -3.44
C ILE A 517 11.57 8.55 -2.57
N LEU A 518 11.62 9.73 -3.19
CA LEU A 518 11.57 11.01 -2.50
C LEU A 518 10.11 11.41 -2.23
N VAL A 519 9.86 12.00 -1.06
CA VAL A 519 8.52 12.41 -0.61
C VAL A 519 8.57 13.89 -0.24
N SER A 520 7.76 14.70 -0.92
CA SER A 520 7.68 16.13 -0.62
C SER A 520 6.64 16.45 0.46
N ALA A 521 6.64 17.70 0.92
CA ALA A 521 5.75 18.16 1.98
C ALA A 521 4.24 18.06 1.65
N ASP A 522 3.85 18.09 0.37
CA ASP A 522 2.45 17.90 -0.03
C ASP A 522 2.06 16.43 -0.24
N GLY A 523 2.98 15.51 0.04
CA GLY A 523 2.77 14.07 -0.11
C GLY A 523 3.04 13.54 -1.53
N SER A 524 3.39 14.38 -2.50
CA SER A 524 3.83 13.88 -3.81
C SER A 524 5.13 13.09 -3.69
N SER A 525 5.22 11.99 -4.46
CA SER A 525 6.37 11.09 -4.45
C SER A 525 6.90 10.79 -5.85
N VAL A 526 8.22 10.74 -5.97
CA VAL A 526 8.95 10.50 -7.23
C VAL A 526 10.17 9.63 -6.97
N PRO A 527 10.65 8.85 -7.96
CA PRO A 527 11.95 8.20 -7.83
C PRO A 527 13.06 9.23 -7.65
N HIS A 528 14.11 8.91 -6.91
CA HIS A 528 15.21 9.83 -6.69
C HIS A 528 15.93 10.17 -8.01
N PRO A 529 16.13 11.46 -8.33
CA PRO A 529 16.83 11.88 -9.55
C PRO A 529 18.33 11.60 -9.47
N ASN A 530 19.03 11.63 -10.60
CA ASN A 530 20.50 11.54 -10.60
C ASN A 530 21.13 12.78 -9.94
N LEU A 531 20.52 13.94 -10.17
CA LEU A 531 20.92 15.19 -9.53
C LEU A 531 20.77 15.04 -8.02
N ASN A 532 21.79 15.47 -7.29
CA ASN A 532 21.87 15.41 -5.82
C ASN A 532 22.01 14.02 -5.21
N SER A 533 22.12 12.94 -5.99
CA SER A 533 22.48 11.63 -5.43
C SER A 533 23.83 11.67 -4.73
N HIS A 534 23.94 11.03 -3.55
CA HIS A 534 25.19 11.04 -2.80
C HIS A 534 26.30 10.25 -3.55
N PRO A 535 27.49 10.83 -3.80
CA PRO A 535 28.50 10.25 -4.70
C PRO A 535 28.94 8.82 -4.37
N TYR A 536 29.01 8.49 -3.07
CA TYR A 536 29.36 7.14 -2.63
C TYR A 536 28.38 6.08 -3.16
N PHE A 537 27.07 6.34 -3.13
CA PHE A 537 26.05 5.40 -3.57
C PHE A 537 25.93 5.35 -5.10
N VAL A 538 26.13 6.50 -5.77
CA VAL A 538 26.19 6.57 -7.23
C VAL A 538 27.29 5.65 -7.78
N SER A 539 28.46 5.58 -7.11
CA SER A 539 29.54 4.66 -7.49
C SER A 539 29.18 3.17 -7.38
N LYS A 540 28.07 2.85 -6.70
CA LYS A 540 27.50 1.50 -6.55
C LYS A 540 26.26 1.29 -7.41
N GLY A 541 25.91 2.24 -8.27
CA GLY A 541 24.71 2.18 -9.12
C GLY A 541 23.41 2.49 -8.37
N LEU A 542 23.48 3.26 -7.27
CA LEU A 542 22.32 3.66 -6.48
C LEU A 542 22.15 5.17 -6.48
N GLN A 543 20.94 5.64 -6.81
CA GLN A 543 20.54 7.04 -6.67
C GLN A 543 19.74 7.19 -5.39
N ILE A 544 20.46 7.43 -4.29
CA ILE A 544 19.92 7.66 -2.95
C ILE A 544 20.77 8.72 -2.24
N SER A 545 20.20 9.40 -1.26
CA SER A 545 20.92 10.47 -0.53
C SER A 545 20.55 10.56 0.95
N PRO A 546 20.77 9.48 1.72
CA PRO A 546 20.41 9.45 3.13
C PRO A 546 21.12 10.55 3.91
N GLY A 547 20.35 11.31 4.70
CA GLY A 547 20.80 12.42 5.53
C GLY A 547 20.60 13.81 4.90
N ASP A 548 20.33 13.89 3.60
CA ASP A 548 20.19 15.15 2.88
C ASP A 548 18.75 15.30 2.34
N VAL A 549 18.02 16.29 2.87
CA VAL A 549 16.63 16.53 2.47
C VAL A 549 16.57 17.35 1.18
N PHE A 550 16.06 16.74 0.11
CA PHE A 550 15.87 17.41 -1.18
C PHE A 550 14.42 17.78 -1.45
N VAL A 551 14.23 18.97 -2.01
CA VAL A 551 12.99 19.35 -2.67
C VAL A 551 13.20 19.16 -4.16
N PHE A 552 12.43 18.27 -4.77
CA PHE A 552 12.49 18.06 -6.22
C PHE A 552 11.74 19.18 -6.96
N ASP A 553 12.29 19.59 -8.10
CA ASP A 553 11.66 20.59 -8.95
C ASP A 553 10.51 19.95 -9.74
N ARG A 554 9.31 20.53 -9.60
CA ARG A 554 8.11 20.10 -10.34
C ARG A 554 8.14 20.53 -11.80
N HIS A 555 9.08 21.37 -12.23
CA HIS A 555 9.23 21.73 -13.64
C HIS A 555 10.03 20.69 -14.43
N SER A 556 10.55 19.64 -13.78
CA SER A 556 11.34 18.58 -14.41
C SER A 556 10.50 17.45 -15.02
N TYR A 557 9.18 17.61 -15.17
CA TYR A 557 8.35 16.61 -15.85
C TYR A 557 8.48 16.72 -17.38
N LEU A 558 8.70 15.58 -18.03
CA LEU A 558 8.88 15.46 -19.47
C LEU A 558 7.62 14.83 -20.08
N PRO A 559 6.78 15.59 -20.80
CA PRO A 559 5.70 15.01 -21.58
C PRO A 559 6.28 14.37 -22.83
N LEU A 560 6.56 13.06 -22.76
CA LEU A 560 7.13 12.32 -23.88
C LEU A 560 6.04 11.68 -24.74
N GLU A 561 6.29 11.59 -26.05
CA GLU A 561 5.38 10.93 -26.99
C GLU A 561 5.55 9.41 -26.86
N ILE A 562 4.45 8.66 -26.85
CA ILE A 562 4.50 7.19 -26.84
C ILE A 562 5.01 6.75 -28.22
N SER A 563 6.12 6.01 -28.27
CA SER A 563 6.73 5.58 -29.53
C SER A 563 6.32 4.17 -29.93
N GLU A 564 6.28 3.25 -28.97
CA GLU A 564 6.03 1.84 -29.24
C GLU A 564 5.47 1.14 -27.99
N VAL A 565 4.60 0.15 -28.21
CA VAL A 565 4.04 -0.69 -27.14
C VAL A 565 4.04 -2.16 -27.54
N LEU A 566 4.25 -3.06 -26.59
CA LEU A 566 4.12 -4.52 -26.78
C LEU A 566 3.19 -5.10 -25.70
N PHE A 567 2.02 -5.58 -26.12
CA PHE A 567 1.03 -6.19 -25.22
C PHE A 567 0.90 -7.71 -25.36
N LYS A 568 1.37 -8.34 -26.44
CA LYS A 568 1.16 -9.78 -26.70
C LYS A 568 2.35 -10.71 -26.35
N GLY A 569 3.37 -10.22 -25.64
CA GLY A 569 4.51 -11.06 -25.24
C GLY A 569 5.58 -11.18 -26.33
N THR A 570 6.57 -12.07 -26.16
CA THR A 570 7.57 -12.45 -27.19
C THR A 570 7.70 -13.98 -27.37
N LYS A 571 8.29 -14.48 -28.47
CA LYS A 571 8.50 -15.92 -28.75
C LYS A 571 9.88 -16.15 -29.39
N ASP A 572 10.59 -17.21 -29.00
CA ASP A 572 11.94 -17.53 -29.52
C ASP A 572 12.02 -18.88 -30.26
N GLY A 573 10.88 -19.44 -30.68
CA GLY A 573 10.81 -20.73 -31.37
C GLY A 573 10.84 -21.94 -30.41
N ILE A 574 11.31 -21.77 -29.18
CA ILE A 574 11.35 -22.80 -28.13
C ILE A 574 10.25 -22.56 -27.08
N GLY A 575 9.95 -21.30 -26.77
CA GLY A 575 8.96 -20.92 -25.77
C GLY A 575 8.22 -19.62 -26.07
N SER A 576 7.20 -19.34 -25.26
CA SER A 576 6.46 -18.07 -25.24
C SER A 576 6.73 -17.34 -23.93
N TYR A 577 7.09 -16.06 -24.02
CA TYR A 577 7.47 -15.25 -22.87
C TYR A 577 6.43 -14.17 -22.56
N SER A 578 6.30 -13.81 -21.29
CA SER A 578 5.31 -12.83 -20.82
C SER A 578 5.75 -11.36 -21.01
N GLU A 579 6.90 -11.15 -21.64
CA GLU A 579 7.59 -9.87 -21.82
C GLU A 579 6.76 -8.83 -22.58
N ARG A 580 6.54 -7.68 -21.96
CA ARG A 580 5.71 -6.58 -22.46
C ARG A 580 6.40 -5.26 -22.13
N PHE A 581 6.21 -4.23 -22.96
CA PHE A 581 6.81 -2.93 -22.69
C PHE A 581 5.98 -1.77 -23.22
N LEU A 582 6.25 -0.59 -22.67
CA LEU A 582 5.86 0.72 -23.20
C LEU A 582 7.12 1.56 -23.39
N GLU A 583 7.24 2.20 -24.54
CA GLU A 583 8.39 3.03 -24.91
C GLU A 583 7.93 4.44 -25.26
N TRP A 584 8.78 5.42 -24.94
CA TRP A 584 8.59 6.81 -25.30
C TRP A 584 9.74 7.36 -26.14
N LYS A 585 9.44 8.29 -27.04
CA LYS A 585 10.44 9.07 -27.79
C LYS A 585 10.85 10.30 -26.97
N SER A 586 12.16 10.48 -26.78
CA SER A 586 12.73 11.58 -26.00
C SER A 586 13.87 12.30 -26.73
N PRO A 587 14.01 13.63 -26.59
CA PRO A 587 15.24 14.32 -26.97
C PRO A 587 16.46 13.76 -26.22
N LEU A 588 17.62 13.69 -26.88
CA LEU A 588 18.87 13.15 -26.30
C LEU A 588 19.29 13.89 -25.03
N ASP A 589 19.17 15.22 -25.03
CA ASP A 589 19.60 16.11 -23.95
C ASP A 589 18.58 16.25 -22.82
N ALA A 590 17.34 15.75 -23.01
CA ALA A 590 16.32 15.79 -21.98
C ALA A 590 16.68 14.87 -20.79
N GLU A 591 16.42 15.32 -19.57
CA GLU A 591 16.54 14.54 -18.34
C GLU A 591 15.44 15.01 -17.39
N GLY A 592 14.76 14.07 -16.72
CA GLY A 592 13.61 14.44 -15.89
C GLY A 592 12.63 13.30 -15.59
N PHE A 593 11.52 13.65 -14.96
CA PHE A 593 10.47 12.72 -14.58
C PHE A 593 9.51 12.47 -15.74
N VAL A 594 9.26 11.22 -16.09
CA VAL A 594 8.22 10.85 -17.05
C VAL A 594 7.03 10.32 -16.26
N TYR A 595 5.89 10.97 -16.42
CA TYR A 595 4.65 10.59 -15.76
C TYR A 595 3.66 10.04 -16.78
N PHE A 596 3.11 8.86 -16.51
CA PHE A 596 2.10 8.25 -17.34
C PHE A 596 1.05 7.50 -16.51
N SER A 597 -0.14 7.33 -17.06
CA SER A 597 -1.20 6.54 -16.45
C SER A 597 -1.63 5.41 -17.37
N ILE A 598 -1.90 4.25 -16.79
CA ILE A 598 -2.51 3.10 -17.45
C ILE A 598 -3.91 2.93 -16.87
N GLU A 599 -4.91 2.97 -17.73
CA GLU A 599 -6.31 2.83 -17.40
C GLU A 599 -6.87 1.55 -18.04
N THR A 600 -7.34 0.65 -17.18
CA THR A 600 -7.97 -0.62 -17.54
C THR A 600 -9.41 -0.58 -17.02
N ASP A 601 -9.69 -1.31 -15.96
CA ASP A 601 -10.82 -1.15 -15.03
C ASP A 601 -10.58 -0.05 -13.98
N ARG A 602 -9.30 0.19 -13.62
CA ARG A 602 -8.86 1.21 -12.67
C ARG A 602 -7.71 2.00 -13.28
N LYS A 603 -7.67 3.31 -13.02
CA LYS A 603 -6.58 4.19 -13.44
C LYS A 603 -5.43 4.11 -12.45
N ARG A 604 -4.25 3.67 -12.91
CA ARG A 604 -3.00 3.63 -12.15
C ARG A 604 -2.00 4.61 -12.75
N ASN A 605 -1.30 5.34 -11.90
CA ASN A 605 -0.36 6.39 -12.22
C ASN A 605 1.06 5.94 -11.91
N PHE A 606 1.98 6.21 -12.82
CA PHE A 606 3.36 5.77 -12.76
C PHE A 606 4.28 6.95 -13.02
N VAL A 607 5.40 6.99 -12.31
CA VAL A 607 6.48 7.95 -12.55
C VAL A 607 7.81 7.25 -12.54
N PHE A 608 8.65 7.55 -13.54
CA PHE A 608 10.04 7.09 -13.59
C PHE A 608 11.00 8.24 -13.91
N TRP A 609 12.29 8.05 -13.62
CA TRP A 609 13.33 9.00 -14.00
C TRP A 609 13.93 8.64 -15.36
N LYS A 610 13.87 9.56 -16.31
CA LYS A 610 14.50 9.45 -17.63
C LYS A 610 15.92 10.01 -17.56
N GLU A 611 16.90 9.15 -17.84
CA GLU A 611 18.31 9.51 -17.91
C GLU A 611 18.65 10.30 -19.19
N LYS A 612 19.65 11.17 -19.09
CA LYS A 612 20.24 11.83 -20.26
C LYS A 612 20.81 10.78 -21.24
N ASP A 613 20.83 11.11 -22.52
CA ASP A 613 21.33 10.26 -23.61
C ASP A 613 20.52 8.97 -23.88
N ASN A 614 19.42 8.74 -23.15
CA ASN A 614 18.45 7.70 -23.49
C ASN A 614 17.36 8.26 -24.42
N PHE A 615 17.42 7.94 -25.72
CA PHE A 615 16.46 8.43 -26.71
C PHE A 615 15.10 7.72 -26.62
N PHE A 616 15.11 6.45 -26.18
CA PHE A 616 13.94 5.57 -26.12
C PHE A 616 13.82 4.93 -24.73
N PRO A 617 13.52 5.71 -23.68
CA PRO A 617 13.22 5.14 -22.37
C PRO A 617 12.00 4.21 -22.48
N PHE A 618 12.09 3.05 -21.85
CA PHE A 618 10.99 2.10 -21.81
C PHE A 618 10.82 1.49 -20.42
N VAL A 619 9.56 1.18 -20.11
CA VAL A 619 9.17 0.38 -18.95
C VAL A 619 8.71 -0.99 -19.44
N HIS A 620 8.91 -2.02 -18.65
CA HIS A 620 8.58 -3.39 -19.06
C HIS A 620 8.00 -4.22 -17.91
N SER A 621 7.32 -5.30 -18.25
CA SER A 621 6.84 -6.30 -17.30
C SER A 621 7.04 -7.71 -17.88
N GLY A 622 7.34 -8.69 -17.02
CA GLY A 622 7.58 -10.07 -17.42
C GLY A 622 9.06 -10.43 -17.52
N SER A 623 9.35 -11.68 -17.88
CA SER A 623 10.72 -12.20 -17.92
C SER A 623 11.45 -11.82 -19.22
N PHE A 624 12.64 -11.25 -19.11
CA PHE A 624 13.55 -10.98 -20.22
C PHE A 624 14.16 -12.25 -20.80
N ALA A 625 13.58 -12.75 -21.89
CA ALA A 625 14.26 -13.74 -22.72
C ALA A 625 14.67 -13.14 -24.06
N CYS A 626 13.96 -12.12 -24.52
CA CYS A 626 14.05 -11.62 -25.89
C CYS A 626 14.51 -10.16 -25.98
N ILE A 627 14.27 -9.31 -24.99
CA ILE A 627 14.87 -7.97 -24.93
C ILE A 627 16.26 -8.07 -24.27
N SER A 628 17.30 -7.69 -25.00
CA SER A 628 18.69 -7.65 -24.51
C SER A 628 19.02 -6.39 -23.70
N LEU A 629 18.14 -5.38 -23.73
CA LEU A 629 18.30 -4.11 -23.03
C LEU A 629 17.69 -4.15 -21.62
N VAL A 630 18.34 -3.47 -20.68
CA VAL A 630 17.85 -3.36 -19.30
C VAL A 630 16.89 -2.18 -19.19
N GLY A 631 15.60 -2.48 -19.16
CA GLY A 631 14.53 -1.50 -18.98
C GLY A 631 14.17 -1.21 -17.52
N ILE A 632 13.28 -0.24 -17.32
CA ILE A 632 12.71 0.10 -16.01
C ILE A 632 11.58 -0.87 -15.67
N ASP A 633 11.62 -1.46 -14.48
CA ASP A 633 10.66 -2.49 -14.11
C ASP A 633 9.29 -1.88 -13.78
N LEU A 634 8.25 -2.43 -14.39
CA LEU A 634 6.85 -2.18 -14.09
C LEU A 634 6.29 -3.32 -13.22
N PRO A 635 5.32 -3.07 -12.33
CA PRO A 635 4.69 -4.17 -11.58
C PRO A 635 4.11 -5.24 -12.51
N GLU A 636 4.21 -6.51 -12.10
CA GLU A 636 3.68 -7.63 -12.88
C GLU A 636 2.16 -7.53 -13.08
N GLY A 637 1.68 -7.95 -14.26
CA GLY A 637 0.26 -7.96 -14.59
C GLY A 637 -0.35 -6.58 -14.88
N ILE A 638 0.44 -5.49 -14.89
CA ILE A 638 -0.06 -4.17 -15.29
C ILE A 638 -0.33 -4.11 -16.80
N LEU A 639 0.56 -4.69 -17.62
CA LEU A 639 0.38 -4.78 -19.06
C LEU A 639 -0.27 -6.13 -19.38
N GLY A 640 -1.50 -6.09 -19.87
CA GLY A 640 -2.31 -7.28 -20.14
C GLY A 640 -2.91 -7.30 -21.54
N ASP A 641 -3.36 -8.47 -22.00
CA ASP A 641 -4.06 -8.58 -23.29
C ASP A 641 -5.56 -8.23 -23.12
N TRP A 642 -5.83 -7.01 -22.70
CA TRP A 642 -7.16 -6.45 -22.47
C TRP A 642 -7.20 -4.99 -22.88
N THR A 643 -8.39 -4.43 -23.06
CA THR A 643 -8.57 -3.02 -23.42
C THR A 643 -7.87 -2.11 -22.42
N THR A 644 -6.93 -1.31 -22.90
CA THR A 644 -6.05 -0.49 -22.06
C THR A 644 -5.88 0.89 -22.68
N THR A 645 -6.00 1.95 -21.89
CA THR A 645 -5.65 3.32 -22.31
C THR A 645 -4.41 3.79 -21.57
N ILE A 646 -3.42 4.26 -22.32
CA ILE A 646 -2.18 4.84 -21.81
C ILE A 646 -2.23 6.32 -22.07
N THR A 647 -1.90 7.13 -21.07
CA THR A 647 -1.81 8.59 -21.21
C THR A 647 -0.51 9.09 -20.59
N THR A 648 0.22 9.95 -21.29
CA THR A 648 1.41 10.64 -20.77
C THR A 648 1.03 12.09 -20.45
N SER A 649 1.49 12.64 -19.32
CA SER A 649 1.23 14.03 -18.95
C SER A 649 2.49 14.77 -18.50
N ASP A 650 2.39 16.10 -18.48
CA ASP A 650 3.43 17.05 -18.07
C ASP A 650 3.41 17.35 -16.57
N SER A 651 2.50 16.74 -15.81
CA SER A 651 2.36 16.98 -14.37
C SER A 651 1.54 15.88 -13.68
N LEU A 652 1.78 15.71 -12.38
CA LEU A 652 0.97 14.89 -11.46
C LEU A 652 -0.50 15.32 -11.40
N PHE A 653 -0.79 16.61 -11.63
CA PHE A 653 -2.12 17.21 -11.49
C PHE A 653 -2.86 17.40 -12.83
N GLY A 654 -2.27 16.97 -13.94
CA GLY A 654 -2.94 16.81 -15.22
C GLY A 654 -3.37 18.12 -15.88
N SER A 655 -2.44 18.86 -16.49
CA SER A 655 -2.76 19.58 -17.74
C SER A 655 -2.67 18.58 -18.89
N VAL A 656 -3.73 17.80 -19.08
CA VAL A 656 -3.76 16.86 -20.20
C VAL A 656 -3.74 17.66 -21.51
N ARG A 657 -2.77 17.40 -22.37
CA ARG A 657 -2.94 17.64 -23.82
C ARG A 657 -3.90 16.58 -24.38
N SER A 658 -5.11 16.45 -23.79
CA SER A 658 -6.07 15.32 -23.90
C SER A 658 -6.68 15.09 -25.28
N GLY A 659 -6.23 15.82 -26.29
CA GLY A 659 -6.68 15.62 -27.68
C GLY A 659 -5.59 15.16 -28.64
N ASN A 660 -4.32 15.08 -28.20
CA ASN A 660 -3.23 14.72 -29.10
C ASN A 660 -2.93 13.21 -29.01
N PRO A 661 -3.19 12.42 -30.08
CA PRO A 661 -2.97 10.97 -30.08
C PRO A 661 -1.50 10.58 -29.86
N LYS A 662 -0.55 11.51 -29.97
CA LYS A 662 0.87 11.23 -29.67
C LYS A 662 1.16 11.02 -28.18
N PHE A 663 0.28 11.50 -27.29
CA PHE A 663 0.42 11.36 -25.83
C PHE A 663 -0.59 10.39 -25.22
N GLN A 664 -1.48 9.82 -26.04
CA GLN A 664 -2.52 8.90 -25.61
C GLN A 664 -2.66 7.74 -26.59
N PHE A 665 -2.62 6.52 -26.07
CA PHE A 665 -2.79 5.31 -26.87
C PHE A 665 -3.88 4.42 -26.27
N SER A 666 -4.82 3.97 -27.10
CA SER A 666 -5.88 3.04 -26.69
C SER A 666 -5.66 1.70 -27.39
N TYR A 667 -5.30 0.70 -26.60
CA TYR A 667 -5.13 -0.69 -27.02
C TYR A 667 -6.46 -1.44 -26.98
N ASN A 668 -6.75 -2.20 -28.03
CA ASN A 668 -7.82 -3.20 -28.08
C ASN A 668 -7.23 -4.52 -28.60
N PRO A 669 -7.38 -5.66 -27.89
CA PRO A 669 -6.87 -6.97 -28.34
C PRO A 669 -7.31 -7.41 -29.74
N LEU A 670 -8.45 -6.90 -30.23
CA LEU A 670 -8.98 -7.19 -31.57
C LEU A 670 -8.14 -6.57 -32.70
N ILE A 671 -7.24 -5.62 -32.39
CA ILE A 671 -6.39 -4.93 -33.37
C ILE A 671 -5.58 -5.89 -34.27
N TYR A 672 -5.16 -7.06 -33.76
CA TYR A 672 -4.40 -8.03 -34.56
C TYR A 672 -5.28 -8.75 -35.58
N GLN A 673 -6.54 -9.05 -35.20
CA GLN A 673 -7.51 -9.66 -36.11
C GLN A 673 -7.86 -8.69 -37.24
N ASP A 674 -8.02 -7.41 -36.91
CA ASP A 674 -8.34 -6.34 -37.85
C ASP A 674 -7.30 -6.18 -38.97
N PHE A 675 -6.03 -6.47 -38.68
CA PHE A 675 -4.92 -6.39 -39.64
C PHE A 675 -4.56 -7.72 -40.30
N GLY A 676 -5.36 -8.77 -40.06
CA GLY A 676 -5.11 -10.11 -40.63
C GLY A 676 -3.81 -10.74 -40.13
N ILE A 677 -3.31 -10.31 -38.97
CA ILE A 677 -2.11 -10.85 -38.35
C ILE A 677 -2.49 -12.11 -37.57
N ASP A 678 -1.76 -13.21 -37.79
CA ASP A 678 -1.93 -14.45 -37.02
C ASP A 678 -1.84 -14.13 -35.52
N GLN A 679 -2.80 -14.64 -34.74
CA GLN A 679 -2.86 -14.42 -33.29
C GLN A 679 -1.62 -14.92 -32.54
N ASN A 680 -0.85 -15.82 -33.17
CA ASN A 680 0.40 -16.33 -32.64
C ASN A 680 1.62 -15.42 -32.90
N ILE A 681 1.48 -14.44 -33.81
CA ILE A 681 2.52 -13.45 -34.08
C ILE A 681 2.48 -12.38 -32.99
N ARG A 682 3.66 -12.09 -32.45
CA ARG A 682 3.86 -11.19 -31.34
C ARG A 682 4.57 -9.93 -31.84
N VAL A 683 3.79 -8.91 -32.17
CA VAL A 683 4.31 -7.68 -32.79
C VAL A 683 3.98 -6.46 -31.94
N SER A 684 4.95 -5.56 -31.80
CA SER A 684 4.76 -4.27 -31.17
C SER A 684 3.98 -3.30 -32.08
N ILE A 685 3.35 -2.33 -31.44
CA ILE A 685 2.43 -1.38 -32.06
C ILE A 685 2.98 0.03 -31.86
N HIS A 686 3.01 0.81 -32.93
CA HIS A 686 3.30 2.24 -32.92
C HIS A 686 1.99 3.03 -32.89
N PRO A 687 1.82 3.98 -31.95
CA PRO A 687 0.74 4.96 -32.03
C PRO A 687 0.90 5.86 -33.27
N GLU A 688 -0.19 6.10 -34.01
CA GLU A 688 -0.19 6.96 -35.20
C GLU A 688 -1.27 8.03 -35.13
N THR A 689 -1.09 9.10 -35.89
CA THR A 689 -2.13 10.11 -36.10
C THR A 689 -3.22 9.60 -37.05
N HIS A 690 -4.40 10.19 -37.00
CA HIS A 690 -5.45 9.97 -38.00
C HIS A 690 -4.88 10.20 -39.42
N PRO A 691 -5.17 9.35 -40.43
CA PRO A 691 -6.20 8.30 -40.45
C PRO A 691 -5.79 6.90 -39.97
N PHE A 692 -4.52 6.65 -39.67
CA PHE A 692 -4.03 5.29 -39.39
C PHE A 692 -4.31 4.80 -37.97
N LEU A 693 -4.28 5.70 -36.97
CA LEU A 693 -4.40 5.44 -35.53
C LEU A 693 -3.27 4.57 -34.92
N ASN A 694 -2.78 3.57 -35.65
CA ASN A 694 -1.67 2.70 -35.25
C ASN A 694 -0.97 2.06 -36.45
N SER A 695 0.29 1.63 -36.24
CA SER A 695 1.03 0.80 -37.18
C SER A 695 1.78 -0.32 -36.46
N PHE A 696 2.12 -1.39 -37.17
CA PHE A 696 2.88 -2.51 -36.60
C PHE A 696 4.35 -2.38 -36.93
N SER A 697 5.19 -2.76 -35.97
CA SER A 697 6.63 -2.82 -36.13
C SER A 697 7.03 -3.92 -37.11
N LYS A 698 8.06 -3.67 -37.91
CA LYS A 698 8.61 -4.65 -38.86
C LYS A 698 9.76 -5.47 -38.27
N LYS A 699 10.16 -6.51 -39.00
CA LYS A 699 11.24 -7.43 -38.60
C LYS A 699 12.51 -6.68 -38.23
N THR A 700 12.87 -6.78 -36.97
CA THR A 700 14.14 -6.29 -36.44
C THR A 700 15.20 -7.36 -36.60
N ASN A 701 16.47 -6.95 -36.67
CA ASN A 701 17.62 -7.86 -36.76
C ASN A 701 17.97 -8.50 -35.39
N VAL A 702 17.02 -8.52 -34.46
CA VAL A 702 17.18 -9.06 -33.10
C VAL A 702 16.99 -10.57 -33.15
N SER A 703 17.82 -11.31 -32.42
CA SER A 703 17.92 -12.78 -32.44
C SER A 703 16.68 -13.56 -31.94
N CYS A 704 15.54 -12.91 -31.75
CA CYS A 704 14.29 -13.57 -31.40
C CYS A 704 13.52 -13.99 -32.64
N SER A 705 12.79 -15.10 -32.53
CA SER A 705 12.30 -15.89 -33.67
C SER A 705 11.55 -15.09 -34.74
N ASP A 706 11.39 -15.69 -35.92
CA ASP A 706 10.61 -15.16 -37.05
C ASP A 706 9.14 -14.79 -36.72
N PHE A 707 8.65 -15.16 -35.53
CA PHE A 707 7.28 -14.91 -35.07
C PHE A 707 7.15 -13.69 -34.13
N THR A 708 8.23 -12.93 -33.90
CA THR A 708 8.20 -11.77 -33.01
C THR A 708 8.86 -10.54 -33.65
N TYR A 709 8.21 -9.38 -33.55
CA TYR A 709 8.73 -8.11 -34.04
C TYR A 709 8.64 -7.07 -32.93
N PHE A 710 9.78 -6.71 -32.34
CA PHE A 710 9.91 -5.71 -31.29
C PHE A 710 11.34 -5.17 -31.26
N SER A 711 11.51 -3.95 -30.75
CA SER A 711 12.82 -3.31 -30.63
C SER A 711 12.77 -2.10 -29.69
N PRO A 712 12.47 -2.32 -28.40
CA PRO A 712 12.61 -1.26 -27.43
C PRO A 712 14.06 -0.76 -27.45
N GLY A 713 14.26 0.54 -27.28
CA GLY A 713 15.57 1.17 -27.19
C GLY A 713 16.23 1.54 -28.52
N GLU A 714 15.63 1.21 -29.67
CA GLU A 714 16.19 1.49 -31.00
C GLU A 714 15.20 2.22 -31.92
N PHE A 715 15.70 2.78 -33.03
CA PHE A 715 14.85 3.39 -34.05
C PHE A 715 14.11 2.30 -34.82
N ASN A 716 12.79 2.32 -34.72
CA ASN A 716 11.95 1.25 -35.26
C ASN A 716 11.39 1.60 -36.63
N GLN A 717 11.30 0.57 -37.48
CA GLN A 717 10.73 0.70 -38.82
C GLN A 717 9.24 0.39 -38.78
N LYS A 718 8.45 1.42 -39.09
CA LYS A 718 6.99 1.34 -39.19
C LYS A 718 6.57 0.53 -40.41
N GLY A 719 5.45 -0.18 -40.27
CA GLY A 719 4.66 -0.73 -41.38
C GLY A 719 4.40 0.29 -42.48
N ILE A 720 4.56 -0.08 -43.77
CA ILE A 720 3.94 0.68 -44.86
C ILE A 720 2.43 0.52 -44.71
N GLN A 721 1.69 1.62 -44.66
CA GLN A 721 0.23 1.61 -44.67
C GLN A 721 -0.31 2.67 -45.63
N ILE A 722 -1.44 2.34 -46.26
CA ILE A 722 -2.15 3.25 -47.15
C ILE A 722 -3.61 3.32 -46.68
N ALA A 723 -4.10 4.54 -46.51
CA ALA A 723 -5.47 4.81 -46.11
C ALA A 723 -6.12 5.77 -47.12
N GLY A 724 -7.36 5.45 -47.50
CA GLY A 724 -8.18 6.29 -48.37
C GLY A 724 -9.23 7.00 -47.53
N LEU A 725 -9.22 8.34 -47.53
CA LEU A 725 -10.29 9.14 -46.94
C LEU A 725 -11.26 9.57 -48.03
N GLU A 726 -12.50 9.17 -47.90
CA GLU A 726 -13.57 9.55 -48.82
C GLU A 726 -13.99 11.00 -48.57
N LYS A 727 -14.04 11.79 -49.63
CA LYS A 727 -14.57 13.15 -49.65
C LYS A 727 -15.72 13.24 -50.64
N PRO A 728 -16.87 13.82 -50.25
CA PRO A 728 -17.95 14.06 -51.20
C PRO A 728 -17.50 15.07 -52.26
N VAL A 729 -17.79 14.79 -53.53
CA VAL A 729 -17.41 15.65 -54.66
C VAL A 729 -18.43 16.78 -54.89
N SER A 730 -19.66 16.66 -54.36
CA SER A 730 -20.70 17.71 -54.42
C SER A 730 -21.79 17.55 -53.35
N GLU A 731 -22.62 18.58 -53.15
CA GLU A 731 -23.75 18.62 -52.17
C GLU A 731 -24.84 17.56 -52.40
N SER A 732 -24.82 16.82 -53.52
CA SER A 732 -25.83 15.79 -53.84
C SER A 732 -25.48 14.36 -53.39
N GLU A 733 -24.50 14.19 -52.49
CA GLU A 733 -24.14 12.93 -51.79
C GLU A 733 -23.78 11.68 -52.65
N LYS A 734 -23.76 11.76 -53.99
CA LYS A 734 -23.67 10.55 -54.83
C LYS A 734 -22.28 10.14 -55.34
N ILE A 735 -21.28 11.02 -55.29
CA ILE A 735 -19.93 10.73 -55.81
C ILE A 735 -18.88 11.02 -54.74
N LEU A 736 -18.09 10.00 -54.40
CA LEU A 736 -16.99 10.07 -53.43
C LEU A 736 -15.65 10.09 -54.18
N LYS A 737 -14.78 11.03 -53.83
CA LYS A 737 -13.36 11.04 -54.23
C LYS A 737 -12.53 10.56 -53.05
N THR A 738 -11.58 9.68 -53.28
CA THR A 738 -10.68 9.20 -52.23
C THR A 738 -9.37 9.98 -52.24
N ASP A 739 -9.07 10.66 -51.14
CA ASP A 739 -7.72 11.18 -50.87
C ASP A 739 -6.89 10.07 -50.24
N VAL A 740 -5.71 9.82 -50.80
CA VAL A 740 -4.84 8.73 -50.37
C VAL A 740 -3.73 9.26 -49.46
N TYR A 741 -3.61 8.68 -48.28
CA TYR A 741 -2.58 8.96 -47.29
C TYR A 741 -1.63 7.79 -47.20
N PHE A 742 -0.36 8.09 -46.95
CA PHE A 742 0.70 7.10 -46.84
C PHE A 742 1.39 7.23 -45.49
N LEU A 743 1.59 6.10 -44.82
CA LEU A 743 2.54 5.95 -43.73
C LEU A 743 3.71 5.16 -44.27
N LEU A 744 4.86 5.82 -44.44
CA LEU A 744 6.05 5.24 -45.05
C LEU A 744 7.23 5.25 -44.07
N PRO A 745 8.16 4.28 -44.15
CA PRO A 745 9.45 4.35 -43.48
C PRO A 745 10.24 5.60 -43.91
N GLU A 746 11.04 6.19 -43.01
CA GLU A 746 11.78 7.44 -43.25
C GLU A 746 12.73 7.39 -44.47
N ASN A 747 13.18 6.19 -44.85
CA ASN A 747 14.13 5.98 -45.95
C ASN A 747 13.46 5.73 -47.31
N LEU A 748 12.14 5.55 -47.36
CA LEU A 748 11.43 5.24 -48.60
C LEU A 748 11.07 6.53 -49.34
N ARG A 749 11.68 6.74 -50.52
CA ARG A 749 11.50 7.95 -51.33
C ARG A 749 10.72 7.74 -52.62
N GLU A 750 10.58 6.50 -53.05
CA GLU A 750 10.02 6.14 -54.35
C GLU A 750 9.10 4.92 -54.25
N GLY A 751 8.08 4.89 -55.11
CA GLY A 751 7.18 3.76 -55.32
C GLY A 751 6.56 3.82 -56.71
N THR A 752 5.67 2.89 -57.01
CA THR A 752 4.87 2.92 -58.25
C THR A 752 3.40 2.82 -57.91
N SER A 753 2.57 3.52 -58.69
CA SER A 753 1.13 3.34 -58.68
C SER A 753 0.64 2.91 -60.05
N ARG A 754 -0.41 2.10 -60.08
CA ARG A 754 -1.08 1.65 -61.29
C ARG A 754 -2.58 1.84 -61.14
N LEU A 755 -3.18 2.64 -62.01
CA LEU A 755 -4.63 2.66 -62.18
C LEU A 755 -5.02 1.54 -63.14
N PHE A 756 -5.99 0.71 -62.79
CA PHE A 756 -6.44 -0.36 -63.67
C PHE A 756 -7.92 -0.69 -63.49
N SER A 757 -8.52 -1.23 -64.55
CA SER A 757 -9.83 -1.86 -64.55
C SER A 757 -9.85 -2.93 -65.64
N GLY A 758 -10.26 -4.14 -65.26
CA GLY A 758 -10.21 -5.29 -66.16
C GLY A 758 -8.81 -5.45 -66.79
N ASN A 759 -8.75 -5.32 -68.12
CA ASN A 759 -7.51 -5.44 -68.89
C ASN A 759 -6.79 -4.11 -69.15
N HIS A 760 -7.41 -2.96 -68.83
CA HIS A 760 -6.81 -1.64 -69.05
C HIS A 760 -6.00 -1.21 -67.82
N SER A 761 -4.77 -0.74 -68.02
CA SER A 761 -3.95 -0.22 -66.93
C SER A 761 -3.01 0.91 -67.35
N VAL A 762 -2.78 1.85 -66.44
CA VAL A 762 -1.87 3.00 -66.60
C VAL A 762 -1.01 3.11 -65.35
N SER A 763 0.31 3.19 -65.50
CA SER A 763 1.26 3.26 -64.38
C SER A 763 1.94 4.62 -64.26
N PHE A 764 2.19 5.03 -63.03
CA PHE A 764 2.79 6.31 -62.67
C PHE A 764 3.83 6.09 -61.57
N PRO A 765 4.97 6.81 -61.57
CA PRO A 765 5.88 6.80 -60.43
C PRO A 765 5.24 7.54 -59.25
N LEU A 766 5.58 7.16 -58.02
CA LEU A 766 5.26 7.90 -56.80
C LEU A 766 6.57 8.46 -56.24
N ILE A 767 6.64 9.78 -56.11
CA ILE A 767 7.82 10.48 -55.57
C ILE A 767 7.41 11.19 -54.30
N PHE A 768 8.14 10.96 -53.23
CA PHE A 768 7.83 11.52 -51.92
C PHE A 768 8.88 12.56 -51.49
N GLU A 769 8.39 13.72 -51.04
CA GLU A 769 9.20 14.78 -50.44
C GLU A 769 9.00 14.81 -48.93
N THR A 770 10.10 14.87 -48.19
CA THR A 770 10.10 14.94 -46.72
C THR A 770 10.19 16.40 -46.27
N SER A 771 9.14 16.90 -45.60
CA SER A 771 9.15 18.23 -44.99
C SER A 771 8.77 18.14 -43.51
N PHE A 772 9.65 18.58 -42.60
CA PHE A 772 9.37 18.80 -41.17
C PHE A 772 8.33 17.82 -40.55
N SER A 773 8.67 16.52 -40.53
CA SER A 773 7.90 15.39 -39.97
C SER A 773 6.76 14.78 -40.80
N GLU A 774 6.48 15.30 -42.00
CA GLU A 774 5.51 14.71 -42.92
C GLU A 774 6.14 14.38 -44.27
N THR A 775 5.85 13.17 -44.76
CA THR A 775 6.20 12.72 -46.10
C THR A 775 5.02 13.03 -47.03
N LYS A 776 5.20 13.97 -47.97
CA LYS A 776 4.17 14.39 -48.92
C LYS A 776 4.45 13.82 -50.30
N LEU A 777 3.40 13.42 -51.00
CA LEU A 777 3.50 12.99 -52.40
C LEU A 777 3.73 14.22 -53.30
N ALA A 778 4.85 14.24 -54.01
CA ALA A 778 5.30 15.38 -54.82
C ALA A 778 4.62 15.45 -56.20
N ASN A 779 4.12 14.33 -56.71
CA ASN A 779 3.56 14.20 -58.05
C ASN A 779 2.13 13.63 -58.04
N ALA A 780 1.18 14.37 -57.47
CA ALA A 780 -0.21 13.95 -57.40
C ALA A 780 -1.02 14.41 -58.64
N GLU A 781 -0.91 13.70 -59.77
CA GLU A 781 -1.90 13.82 -60.84
C GLU A 781 -2.46 12.45 -61.25
N PHE A 782 -3.44 11.97 -60.49
CA PHE A 782 -4.38 10.92 -60.90
C PHE A 782 -5.44 11.46 -61.88
N GLN A 783 -5.07 12.40 -62.77
CA GLN A 783 -6.04 13.21 -63.51
C GLN A 783 -6.39 12.65 -64.90
N ASN A 784 -5.61 11.72 -65.44
CA ASN A 784 -5.86 11.19 -66.78
C ASN A 784 -6.79 9.96 -66.73
N LEU A 785 -8.07 10.22 -66.44
CA LEU A 785 -9.13 9.22 -66.41
C LEU A 785 -9.77 8.98 -67.79
N ASP A 786 -9.35 9.72 -68.82
CA ASP A 786 -9.89 9.63 -70.19
C ASP A 786 -9.67 8.25 -70.84
N ALA A 787 -8.76 7.45 -70.28
CA ALA A 787 -8.49 6.07 -70.72
C ALA A 787 -9.52 5.04 -70.20
N PHE A 788 -10.43 5.43 -69.29
CA PHE A 788 -11.42 4.55 -68.67
C PHE A 788 -12.85 5.04 -68.98
N LEU A 789 -13.79 4.11 -69.18
CA LEU A 789 -15.20 4.46 -69.43
C LEU A 789 -15.84 5.09 -68.18
N SER A 790 -16.84 5.96 -68.33
CA SER A 790 -17.47 6.65 -67.18
C SER A 790 -18.09 5.71 -66.15
N ASP A 791 -18.58 4.55 -66.60
CA ASP A 791 -19.38 3.62 -65.82
C ASP A 791 -18.52 2.50 -65.17
N GLU A 792 -17.21 2.51 -65.46
CA GLU A 792 -16.27 1.47 -65.07
C GLU A 792 -15.65 1.72 -63.68
N ILE A 793 -15.54 0.67 -62.87
CA ILE A 793 -14.81 0.71 -61.59
C ILE A 793 -13.31 0.83 -61.85
N ILE A 794 -12.63 1.79 -61.21
CA ILE A 794 -11.17 1.93 -61.33
C ILE A 794 -10.54 1.56 -60.01
N PHE A 795 -9.50 0.73 -60.06
CA PHE A 795 -8.64 0.43 -58.93
C PHE A 795 -7.32 1.21 -59.01
N SER A 796 -6.85 1.74 -57.89
CA SER A 796 -5.47 2.18 -57.67
C SER A 796 -4.69 1.09 -56.96
N GLU A 797 -3.68 0.54 -57.61
CA GLU A 797 -2.66 -0.31 -57.01
C GLU A 797 -1.45 0.54 -56.65
N PHE A 798 -0.87 0.26 -55.49
CA PHE A 798 0.35 0.87 -54.99
C PHE A 798 1.37 -0.23 -54.73
N SER A 799 2.60 -0.04 -55.20
CA SER A 799 3.69 -0.98 -55.02
C SER A 799 4.97 -0.29 -54.57
N PHE A 800 5.66 -0.91 -53.61
CA PHE A 800 6.95 -0.47 -53.12
C PHE A 800 7.95 -1.64 -53.17
N SER A 801 8.99 -1.48 -53.99
CA SER A 801 10.00 -2.51 -54.28
C SER A 801 10.90 -2.85 -53.10
N PHE A 802 11.03 -1.94 -52.13
CA PHE A 802 11.86 -2.13 -50.94
C PHE A 802 11.40 -3.34 -50.10
N GLU A 803 10.10 -3.67 -50.12
CA GLU A 803 9.50 -4.66 -49.20
C GLU A 803 8.46 -5.59 -49.84
N ASN A 804 8.41 -5.67 -51.19
CA ASN A 804 7.36 -6.40 -51.91
C ASN A 804 5.94 -6.07 -51.41
N PHE A 805 5.72 -4.80 -51.04
CA PHE A 805 4.42 -4.35 -50.56
C PHE A 805 3.52 -4.03 -51.75
N HIS A 806 2.30 -4.56 -51.74
CA HIS A 806 1.26 -4.27 -52.72
C HIS A 806 -0.07 -4.03 -52.00
N GLN A 807 -0.74 -2.92 -52.32
CA GLN A 807 -2.09 -2.63 -51.82
C GLN A 807 -2.94 -2.03 -52.93
N THR A 808 -4.17 -2.51 -53.08
CA THR A 808 -5.14 -2.06 -54.07
C THR A 808 -6.35 -1.43 -53.40
N MET A 809 -6.80 -0.30 -53.94
CA MET A 809 -7.96 0.45 -53.48
C MET A 809 -8.86 0.80 -54.67
N ILE A 810 -10.17 0.91 -54.48
CA ILE A 810 -11.13 1.49 -55.40
C ILE A 810 -10.84 3.00 -55.46
N HIS A 811 -10.47 3.47 -56.64
CA HIS A 811 -10.25 4.87 -56.99
C HIS A 811 -11.55 5.56 -57.38
N ARG A 812 -12.40 4.85 -58.12
CA ARG A 812 -13.72 5.31 -58.61
C ARG A 812 -14.67 4.13 -58.68
N GLN A 813 -15.89 4.28 -58.18
CA GLN A 813 -16.96 3.28 -58.32
C GLN A 813 -17.54 3.30 -59.74
N GLY A 814 -18.06 2.16 -60.21
CA GLY A 814 -18.84 2.10 -61.44
C GLY A 814 -20.29 2.56 -61.27
N SER A 815 -21.10 2.43 -62.32
CA SER A 815 -22.47 2.97 -62.34
C SER A 815 -23.44 2.26 -61.38
N VAL A 816 -23.27 0.95 -61.15
CA VAL A 816 -24.10 0.13 -60.24
C VAL A 816 -23.20 -0.51 -59.18
N VAL A 817 -23.53 -0.33 -57.91
CA VAL A 817 -22.70 -0.77 -56.77
C VAL A 817 -23.37 -1.95 -56.06
N ILE A 818 -22.58 -2.96 -55.69
CA ILE A 818 -23.00 -4.02 -54.75
C ILE A 818 -22.95 -3.44 -53.34
N GLU A 819 -24.12 -3.27 -52.73
CA GLU A 819 -24.25 -2.67 -51.40
C GLU A 819 -24.54 -3.70 -50.32
N GLY A 820 -24.87 -4.93 -50.66
CA GLY A 820 -25.07 -5.95 -49.65
C GLY A 820 -25.10 -7.35 -50.22
N VAL A 821 -24.77 -8.32 -49.36
CA VAL A 821 -24.79 -9.75 -49.69
C VAL A 821 -25.33 -10.50 -48.47
N PHE A 822 -26.24 -11.44 -48.70
CA PHE A 822 -26.65 -12.42 -47.69
C PHE A 822 -26.11 -13.81 -48.03
N PRO A 823 -24.85 -14.09 -47.65
CA PRO A 823 -24.26 -15.39 -47.89
C PRO A 823 -24.63 -16.41 -46.80
N ASN A 824 -24.75 -17.69 -47.16
CA ASN A 824 -24.99 -18.81 -46.23
C ASN A 824 -26.16 -18.61 -45.22
N PRO A 825 -27.38 -18.32 -45.69
CA PRO A 825 -28.59 -18.36 -44.86
C PRO A 825 -28.88 -19.79 -44.36
N ALA A 826 -29.59 -19.93 -43.24
CA ALA A 826 -30.05 -21.23 -42.73
C ALA A 826 -30.99 -21.96 -43.70
N GLN A 827 -31.70 -21.20 -44.54
CA GLN A 827 -32.43 -21.72 -45.69
C GLN A 827 -31.68 -21.32 -46.96
N SER A 828 -31.04 -22.27 -47.64
CA SER A 828 -30.17 -22.01 -48.80
C SER A 828 -30.85 -21.20 -49.91
N GLY A 829 -32.17 -21.28 -50.06
CA GLY A 829 -32.94 -20.49 -51.02
C GLY A 829 -33.12 -18.99 -50.68
N ASN A 830 -32.61 -18.52 -49.53
CA ASN A 830 -32.75 -17.12 -49.09
C ASN A 830 -31.56 -16.22 -49.45
N GLU A 831 -30.66 -16.69 -50.31
CA GLU A 831 -29.49 -15.95 -50.73
C GLU A 831 -29.86 -14.78 -51.63
N TRP A 832 -29.21 -13.64 -51.39
CA TRP A 832 -29.41 -12.46 -52.22
C TRP A 832 -28.19 -11.54 -52.28
N VAL A 833 -28.15 -10.75 -53.34
CA VAL A 833 -27.21 -9.65 -53.55
C VAL A 833 -28.01 -8.37 -53.76
N TYR A 834 -27.71 -7.34 -52.98
CA TYR A 834 -28.34 -6.03 -53.06
C TYR A 834 -27.47 -5.09 -53.89
N ILE A 835 -28.03 -4.53 -54.96
CA ILE A 835 -27.34 -3.63 -55.89
C ILE A 835 -28.09 -2.30 -56.04
N CYS A 836 -27.36 -1.20 -56.21
CA CYS A 836 -27.95 0.13 -56.35
C CYS A 836 -27.32 0.91 -57.50
N ASN A 837 -28.15 1.58 -58.31
CA ASN A 837 -27.69 2.49 -59.35
C ASN A 837 -27.28 3.83 -58.72
N ARG A 838 -25.98 4.11 -58.73
CA ARG A 838 -25.40 5.35 -58.20
C ARG A 838 -25.05 6.37 -59.28
N SER A 839 -25.30 6.03 -60.55
CA SER A 839 -25.10 6.93 -61.68
C SER A 839 -26.24 7.95 -61.85
N ASN A 840 -26.08 8.86 -62.82
CA ASN A 840 -27.09 9.85 -63.19
C ASN A 840 -27.99 9.39 -64.36
N HIS A 841 -27.86 8.15 -64.81
CA HIS A 841 -28.61 7.59 -65.93
C HIS A 841 -29.26 6.26 -65.54
N SER A 842 -30.35 5.89 -66.21
CA SER A 842 -31.01 4.61 -65.97
C SER A 842 -30.18 3.47 -66.53
N GLU A 843 -30.07 2.36 -65.78
CA GLU A 843 -29.27 1.19 -66.13
C GLU A 843 -30.16 -0.03 -66.37
N ASP A 844 -29.99 -0.68 -67.53
CA ASP A 844 -30.71 -1.90 -67.90
C ASP A 844 -29.90 -3.14 -67.49
N LEU A 845 -30.36 -3.82 -66.44
CA LEU A 845 -29.65 -4.95 -65.84
C LEU A 845 -29.66 -6.21 -66.71
N SER A 846 -30.44 -6.27 -67.79
CA SER A 846 -30.37 -7.38 -68.75
C SER A 846 -29.01 -7.49 -69.45
N ARG A 847 -28.21 -6.42 -69.39
CA ARG A 847 -26.84 -6.36 -69.93
C ARG A 847 -25.77 -6.71 -68.90
N PHE A 848 -26.16 -7.00 -67.66
CA PHE A 848 -25.24 -7.21 -66.57
C PHE A 848 -25.04 -8.71 -66.29
N LEU A 849 -23.83 -9.03 -65.87
CA LEU A 849 -23.40 -10.35 -65.45
C LEU A 849 -22.91 -10.24 -64.01
N ILE A 850 -23.35 -11.15 -63.14
CA ILE A 850 -22.74 -11.36 -61.83
C ILE A 850 -21.78 -12.55 -61.93
N GLU A 851 -20.63 -12.46 -61.26
CA GLU A 851 -19.61 -13.50 -61.22
C GLU A 851 -19.22 -13.80 -59.77
N ASP A 852 -19.28 -15.07 -59.39
CA ASP A 852 -18.82 -15.61 -58.09
C ASP A 852 -17.39 -16.18 -58.23
N GLU A 853 -16.87 -17.02 -57.33
CA GLU A 853 -15.51 -17.55 -57.50
C GLU A 853 -15.32 -18.44 -58.75
N ASN A 854 -16.35 -19.14 -59.21
CA ASN A 854 -16.24 -20.24 -60.18
C ASN A 854 -17.14 -20.13 -61.42
N SER A 855 -18.08 -19.19 -61.45
CA SER A 855 -19.18 -19.13 -62.41
C SER A 855 -19.66 -17.70 -62.66
N SER A 856 -20.32 -17.46 -63.79
CA SER A 856 -20.91 -16.17 -64.14
C SER A 856 -22.28 -16.36 -64.78
N ASP A 857 -23.25 -15.55 -64.35
CA ASP A 857 -24.63 -15.58 -64.83
C ASP A 857 -25.14 -14.19 -65.21
N GLY A 858 -26.00 -14.13 -66.23
CA GLY A 858 -26.75 -12.91 -66.56
C GLY A 858 -27.83 -12.58 -65.54
N ILE A 859 -28.11 -11.29 -65.36
CA ILE A 859 -29.17 -10.79 -64.48
C ILE A 859 -30.42 -10.50 -65.31
N VAL A 860 -31.58 -10.91 -64.81
CA VAL A 860 -32.89 -10.68 -65.44
C VAL A 860 -33.94 -10.31 -64.39
N SER A 861 -35.03 -9.67 -64.80
CA SER A 861 -36.17 -9.46 -63.89
C SER A 861 -36.82 -10.80 -63.54
N TYR A 862 -37.34 -10.90 -62.30
CA TYR A 862 -37.97 -12.14 -61.83
C TYR A 862 -39.13 -12.59 -62.74
N HIS A 863 -39.96 -11.64 -63.23
CA HIS A 863 -41.05 -11.96 -64.17
C HIS A 863 -40.56 -12.51 -65.52
N THR A 864 -39.39 -12.06 -66.00
CA THR A 864 -38.82 -12.54 -67.26
C THR A 864 -38.44 -14.02 -67.17
N ARG A 865 -37.86 -14.45 -66.03
CA ARG A 865 -37.53 -15.87 -65.79
C ARG A 865 -38.76 -16.69 -65.41
N PHE A 866 -39.70 -16.10 -64.66
CA PHE A 866 -40.91 -16.78 -64.18
C PHE A 866 -42.20 -16.02 -64.54
N PRO A 867 -42.66 -16.06 -65.81
CA PRO A 867 -43.79 -15.24 -66.28
C PRO A 867 -45.12 -15.51 -65.55
N ASN A 868 -45.30 -16.72 -65.01
CA ASN A 868 -46.54 -17.16 -64.38
C ASN A 868 -46.44 -17.33 -62.85
N LYS A 869 -45.32 -16.95 -62.22
CA LYS A 869 -45.11 -17.09 -60.76
C LYS A 869 -45.15 -15.71 -60.11
N ILE A 870 -46.01 -15.53 -59.11
CA ILE A 870 -46.01 -14.34 -58.25
C ILE A 870 -45.08 -14.64 -57.06
N PRO A 871 -44.05 -13.82 -56.78
CA PRO A 871 -43.15 -14.05 -55.66
C PRO A 871 -43.86 -13.84 -54.33
N ASN A 872 -43.54 -14.67 -53.34
CA ASN A 872 -43.99 -14.52 -51.95
C ASN A 872 -42.82 -14.03 -51.09
N PHE A 873 -43.08 -13.11 -50.16
CA PHE A 873 -42.09 -12.50 -49.28
C PHE A 873 -42.48 -12.72 -47.81
N LEU A 874 -41.49 -12.85 -46.91
CA LEU A 874 -41.72 -12.94 -45.46
C LEU A 874 -42.18 -11.60 -44.83
N SER A 875 -41.96 -10.48 -45.52
CA SER A 875 -42.34 -9.14 -45.09
C SER A 875 -43.51 -8.60 -45.92
N ASN A 876 -44.29 -7.63 -45.37
CA ASN A 876 -45.37 -6.92 -46.08
C ASN A 876 -44.85 -5.95 -47.17
N SER A 877 -43.70 -6.23 -47.77
CA SER A 877 -43.05 -5.38 -48.77
C SER A 877 -43.55 -5.71 -50.18
N HIS A 878 -43.64 -4.68 -51.03
CA HIS A 878 -44.04 -4.83 -52.42
C HIS A 878 -42.87 -4.45 -53.33
N LEU A 879 -42.22 -5.44 -53.95
CA LEU A 879 -41.13 -5.22 -54.92
C LEU A 879 -41.65 -5.19 -56.35
N ASP A 880 -41.03 -4.40 -57.22
CA ASP A 880 -41.29 -4.42 -58.66
C ASP A 880 -40.52 -5.57 -59.31
N PHE A 881 -41.22 -6.64 -59.67
CA PHE A 881 -40.64 -7.82 -60.31
C PHE A 881 -40.78 -7.81 -61.84
N GLY A 882 -41.37 -6.76 -62.42
CA GLY A 882 -41.64 -6.65 -63.86
C GLY A 882 -40.49 -6.03 -64.65
N SER A 883 -39.86 -4.98 -64.10
CA SER A 883 -38.77 -4.24 -64.75
C SER A 883 -37.38 -4.72 -64.32
N GLY A 884 -36.45 -4.78 -65.27
CA GLY A 884 -35.01 -4.96 -65.02
C GLY A 884 -34.21 -3.65 -65.08
N VAL A 885 -34.88 -2.50 -65.17
CA VAL A 885 -34.24 -1.19 -65.28
C VAL A 885 -34.18 -0.52 -63.91
N LEU A 886 -32.98 -0.06 -63.51
CA LEU A 886 -32.76 0.76 -62.32
C LEU A 886 -32.61 2.23 -62.72
N ASP A 887 -33.55 3.10 -62.33
CA ASP A 887 -33.40 4.55 -62.49
C ASP A 887 -32.35 5.11 -61.50
N PRO A 888 -31.86 6.35 -61.69
CA PRO A 888 -30.86 6.95 -60.80
C PRO A 888 -31.26 6.94 -59.31
N GLY A 889 -30.57 6.15 -58.49
CA GLY A 889 -30.85 5.98 -57.06
C GLY A 889 -31.80 4.83 -56.70
N ASP A 890 -32.32 4.10 -57.70
CA ASP A 890 -33.07 2.86 -57.48
C ASP A 890 -32.11 1.71 -57.15
N CYS A 891 -32.64 0.73 -56.42
CA CYS A 891 -31.92 -0.47 -56.04
C CYS A 891 -32.69 -1.74 -56.43
N GLY A 892 -32.01 -2.87 -56.42
CA GLY A 892 -32.58 -4.17 -56.76
C GLY A 892 -31.96 -5.29 -55.93
N TRP A 893 -32.77 -6.33 -55.73
CA TRP A 893 -32.41 -7.55 -55.01
C TRP A 893 -32.26 -8.68 -56.03
N ILE A 894 -31.05 -9.20 -56.20
CA ILE A 894 -30.79 -10.40 -57.02
C ILE A 894 -30.92 -11.60 -56.09
N VAL A 895 -31.96 -12.41 -56.29
CA VAL A 895 -32.27 -13.54 -55.41
C VAL A 895 -32.01 -14.89 -56.07
N ASP A 896 -31.83 -15.92 -55.25
CA ASP A 896 -31.80 -17.32 -55.70
C ASP A 896 -33.08 -17.65 -56.49
N PRO A 897 -32.97 -18.12 -57.75
CA PRO A 897 -34.11 -18.50 -58.58
C PRO A 897 -34.97 -19.64 -58.03
N ASP A 898 -34.40 -20.54 -57.22
CA ASP A 898 -35.09 -21.69 -56.62
C ASP A 898 -35.63 -21.38 -55.22
N GLY A 899 -35.35 -20.17 -54.71
CA GLY A 899 -35.83 -19.68 -53.42
C GLY A 899 -37.34 -19.42 -53.37
N GLU A 900 -37.91 -19.50 -52.18
CA GLU A 900 -39.27 -19.07 -51.86
C GLU A 900 -39.30 -18.43 -50.47
N ASN A 901 -40.06 -17.34 -50.31
CA ASN A 901 -40.16 -16.59 -49.04
C ASN A 901 -38.84 -15.94 -48.59
N TRP A 902 -38.22 -15.14 -49.47
CA TRP A 902 -36.97 -14.44 -49.14
C TRP A 902 -37.10 -13.53 -47.92
N TYR A 903 -36.09 -13.59 -47.06
CA TYR A 903 -35.88 -12.62 -45.99
C TYR A 903 -35.18 -11.38 -46.56
N PHE A 904 -35.83 -10.22 -46.42
CA PHE A 904 -35.21 -8.92 -46.75
C PHE A 904 -35.03 -8.09 -45.49
N PRO A 905 -33.89 -7.43 -45.33
CA PRO A 905 -33.63 -6.54 -44.20
C PRO A 905 -34.55 -5.31 -44.24
N PRO A 906 -34.76 -4.61 -43.11
CA PRO A 906 -35.66 -3.45 -43.00
C PRO A 906 -35.19 -2.19 -43.76
N ILE A 907 -34.26 -2.34 -44.71
CA ILE A 907 -33.83 -1.30 -45.66
C ILE A 907 -34.56 -1.39 -47.01
N ILE A 908 -35.33 -2.47 -47.22
CA ILE A 908 -36.14 -2.70 -48.43
C ILE A 908 -37.10 -1.54 -48.72
N ARG A 909 -37.16 -1.10 -49.98
CA ARG A 909 -38.10 -0.07 -50.45
C ARG A 909 -39.14 -0.66 -51.39
N ASN A 910 -40.34 -0.10 -51.38
CA ASN A 910 -41.41 -0.54 -52.30
C ASN A 910 -41.12 -0.24 -53.78
N THR A 911 -40.06 0.52 -54.07
CA THR A 911 -39.58 0.83 -55.43
C THR A 911 -38.48 -0.11 -55.89
N ASP A 912 -37.90 -0.91 -54.99
CA ASP A 912 -36.80 -1.80 -55.30
C ASP A 912 -37.24 -2.88 -56.30
N LYS A 913 -36.32 -3.26 -57.19
CA LYS A 913 -36.56 -4.29 -58.20
C LYS A 913 -36.30 -5.68 -57.63
N LEU A 914 -37.13 -6.66 -57.98
CA LEU A 914 -36.84 -8.07 -57.75
C LEU A 914 -36.23 -8.68 -59.01
N LEU A 915 -34.99 -9.11 -58.87
CA LEU A 915 -34.14 -9.62 -59.94
C LEU A 915 -33.73 -11.05 -59.60
N THR A 916 -33.34 -11.81 -60.62
CA THR A 916 -32.74 -13.12 -60.44
C THR A 916 -31.71 -13.35 -61.54
N VAL A 917 -30.94 -14.41 -61.42
CA VAL A 917 -29.94 -14.82 -62.41
C VAL A 917 -30.59 -15.61 -63.56
N VAL A 918 -29.90 -15.88 -64.67
CA VAL A 918 -30.42 -16.71 -65.78
C VAL A 918 -30.28 -18.20 -65.50
N SER A 919 -29.18 -18.61 -64.88
CA SER A 919 -28.90 -19.98 -64.40
C SER A 919 -28.76 -19.99 -62.87
N THR A 920 -28.63 -21.16 -62.25
CA THR A 920 -28.42 -21.29 -60.79
C THR A 920 -26.93 -21.27 -60.41
N SER A 921 -26.03 -21.00 -61.36
CA SER A 921 -24.58 -21.22 -61.21
C SER A 921 -23.98 -20.42 -60.07
N THR A 922 -24.38 -19.15 -59.95
CA THR A 922 -23.81 -18.14 -59.05
C THR A 922 -24.54 -18.01 -57.72
N ILE A 923 -25.79 -17.55 -57.71
CA ILE A 923 -26.57 -17.33 -56.47
C ILE A 923 -27.38 -18.58 -56.08
N GLY A 924 -27.65 -19.52 -56.99
CA GLY A 924 -28.50 -20.69 -56.73
C GLY A 924 -27.78 -21.97 -56.27
N ASN A 925 -26.44 -21.91 -56.16
CA ASN A 925 -25.61 -23.03 -55.70
C ASN A 925 -25.04 -22.81 -54.28
N GLY A 926 -25.41 -21.72 -53.61
CA GLY A 926 -24.84 -21.32 -52.33
C GLY A 926 -23.78 -20.22 -52.48
N ILE A 927 -24.04 -19.01 -52.00
CA ILE A 927 -23.02 -17.97 -51.79
C ILE A 927 -22.29 -18.27 -50.49
N ALA A 928 -21.01 -18.65 -50.56
CA ALA A 928 -20.25 -19.01 -49.38
C ALA A 928 -19.99 -17.78 -48.47
N ALA A 929 -19.86 -18.02 -47.16
CA ALA A 929 -19.70 -16.99 -46.12
C ALA A 929 -18.45 -16.07 -46.24
N GLN A 930 -17.58 -16.32 -47.21
CA GLN A 930 -16.38 -15.52 -47.51
C GLN A 930 -16.20 -15.27 -49.02
N GLU A 931 -17.24 -15.55 -49.81
CA GLU A 931 -17.21 -15.44 -51.25
C GLU A 931 -17.11 -13.99 -51.72
N LYS A 932 -16.46 -13.80 -52.86
CA LYS A 932 -16.25 -12.50 -53.50
C LYS A 932 -17.07 -12.45 -54.78
N LEU A 933 -17.71 -11.32 -55.03
CA LEU A 933 -18.62 -11.16 -56.15
C LEU A 933 -18.18 -9.97 -57.00
N ASP A 934 -18.14 -10.14 -58.31
CA ASP A 934 -17.90 -9.05 -59.25
C ASP A 934 -19.13 -8.86 -60.15
N LEU A 935 -19.43 -7.62 -60.48
CA LEU A 935 -20.51 -7.22 -61.38
C LEU A 935 -19.92 -6.63 -62.65
N TYR A 936 -20.33 -7.15 -63.79
CA TYR A 936 -19.88 -6.73 -65.12
C TYR A 936 -21.04 -6.27 -65.99
N LYS A 937 -20.79 -5.33 -66.90
CA LYS A 937 -21.72 -4.87 -67.94
C LYS A 937 -21.20 -5.26 -69.31
N MET A 938 -22.06 -5.81 -70.15
CA MET A 938 -21.76 -6.16 -71.53
C MET A 938 -22.17 -5.01 -72.46
N GLU A 939 -21.19 -4.41 -73.12
CA GLU A 939 -21.43 -3.30 -74.06
C GLU A 939 -20.61 -3.49 -75.34
N ASN A 940 -21.28 -3.48 -76.49
CA ASN A 940 -20.64 -3.71 -77.81
C ASN A 940 -19.78 -4.98 -77.94
N GLY A 941 -20.04 -5.99 -77.10
CA GLY A 941 -19.27 -7.23 -77.04
C GLY A 941 -18.12 -7.24 -76.02
N ASP A 942 -17.83 -6.09 -75.41
CA ASP A 942 -16.81 -5.94 -74.36
C ASP A 942 -17.40 -6.14 -72.96
N ARG A 943 -16.57 -6.67 -72.06
CA ARG A 943 -16.91 -6.92 -70.66
C ARG A 943 -16.30 -5.83 -69.78
N ILE A 944 -17.14 -4.94 -69.26
CA ILE A 944 -16.73 -3.80 -68.44
C ILE A 944 -16.94 -4.16 -66.96
N HIS A 945 -15.93 -3.95 -66.10
CA HIS A 945 -16.04 -4.21 -64.66
C HIS A 945 -16.74 -3.01 -63.99
N ILE A 946 -17.83 -3.25 -63.25
CA ILE A 946 -18.70 -2.19 -62.71
C ILE A 946 -18.63 -2.12 -61.18
N SER A 947 -18.64 -3.24 -60.49
CA SER A 947 -18.56 -3.26 -59.03
C SER A 947 -17.93 -4.54 -58.54
N SER A 948 -17.30 -4.48 -57.37
CA SER A 948 -16.68 -5.63 -56.72
C SER A 948 -17.00 -5.65 -55.23
N TYR A 949 -17.43 -6.81 -54.75
CA TYR A 949 -17.54 -7.18 -53.35
C TYR A 949 -16.34 -8.07 -53.01
N GLY A 950 -15.37 -7.51 -52.26
CA GLY A 950 -14.15 -8.22 -51.87
C GLY A 950 -12.94 -8.06 -52.82
N LYS A 951 -13.07 -7.29 -53.92
CA LYS A 951 -11.97 -6.95 -54.85
C LYS A 951 -11.28 -8.19 -55.44
N LYS A 952 -12.08 -9.17 -55.88
CA LYS A 952 -11.67 -10.52 -56.30
C LYS A 952 -10.44 -10.54 -57.22
N THR A 953 -10.40 -9.65 -58.21
CA THR A 953 -9.40 -9.61 -59.28
C THR A 953 -8.14 -8.79 -58.96
N THR A 954 -7.96 -8.34 -57.72
CA THR A 954 -6.86 -7.45 -57.31
C THR A 954 -5.73 -8.19 -56.58
N LEU A 955 -4.58 -7.54 -56.38
CA LEU A 955 -3.48 -8.09 -55.58
C LEU A 955 -3.72 -8.04 -54.07
N SER A 956 -4.76 -7.32 -53.62
CA SER A 956 -5.13 -7.24 -52.20
C SER A 956 -6.64 -7.45 -52.01
N PRO A 957 -7.15 -8.65 -52.36
CA PRO A 957 -8.56 -8.98 -52.16
C PRO A 957 -8.84 -9.16 -50.66
N PHE A 958 -10.09 -8.97 -50.25
CA PHE A 958 -10.55 -9.29 -48.89
C PHE A 958 -11.87 -10.06 -48.94
N SER A 959 -12.20 -10.72 -47.85
CA SER A 959 -13.51 -11.34 -47.66
C SER A 959 -14.20 -10.69 -46.47
N VAL A 960 -15.51 -10.49 -46.57
CA VAL A 960 -16.33 -10.08 -45.43
C VAL A 960 -16.86 -11.37 -44.81
N LYS A 961 -16.33 -11.72 -43.64
CA LYS A 961 -16.68 -12.97 -42.97
C LYS A 961 -18.03 -12.84 -42.28
N THR A 962 -19.00 -13.64 -42.69
CA THR A 962 -20.31 -13.78 -42.03
C THR A 962 -20.43 -15.16 -41.37
N GLU A 963 -21.31 -15.28 -40.39
CA GLU A 963 -21.78 -16.57 -39.87
C GLU A 963 -23.11 -16.96 -40.52
N THR A 964 -23.65 -18.14 -40.20
CA THR A 964 -24.98 -18.54 -40.67
C THR A 964 -26.04 -17.54 -40.23
N ASP A 965 -26.97 -17.21 -41.13
CA ASP A 965 -28.00 -16.20 -40.94
C ASP A 965 -27.47 -14.78 -40.70
N GLN A 966 -26.28 -14.46 -41.23
CA GLN A 966 -25.76 -13.08 -41.24
C GLN A 966 -25.61 -12.53 -42.65
N TYR A 967 -26.01 -11.27 -42.83
CA TYR A 967 -25.81 -10.52 -44.07
C TYR A 967 -24.89 -9.32 -43.82
N SER A 968 -24.21 -8.87 -44.88
CA SER A 968 -23.37 -7.68 -44.85
C SER A 968 -24.03 -6.55 -45.66
N LEU A 969 -23.92 -5.32 -45.16
CA LEU A 969 -24.33 -4.11 -45.88
C LEU A 969 -23.19 -3.10 -45.89
N LEU A 970 -22.96 -2.46 -47.03
CA LEU A 970 -22.05 -1.35 -47.18
C LEU A 970 -22.55 -0.17 -46.33
N ILE A 971 -21.69 0.36 -45.47
CA ILE A 971 -22.01 1.50 -44.62
C ILE A 971 -22.27 2.71 -45.52
N PRO A 972 -23.35 3.49 -45.29
CA PRO A 972 -23.64 4.67 -46.10
C PRO A 972 -22.44 5.62 -46.20
N GLY A 973 -22.10 6.02 -47.43
CA GLY A 973 -20.94 6.89 -47.69
C GLY A 973 -19.59 6.16 -47.80
N LYS A 974 -19.57 4.83 -47.75
CA LYS A 974 -18.37 4.01 -48.02
C LYS A 974 -18.32 3.51 -49.45
N ILE A 975 -17.12 3.22 -49.94
CA ILE A 975 -16.90 2.71 -51.31
C ILE A 975 -16.61 1.21 -51.42
N GLY A 976 -16.44 0.51 -50.30
CA GLY A 976 -16.21 -0.95 -50.28
C GLY A 976 -14.74 -1.34 -50.44
N ASN A 977 -13.84 -0.52 -49.91
CA ASN A 977 -12.40 -0.67 -50.06
C ASN A 977 -11.79 -1.71 -49.12
N GLY A 978 -12.46 -2.03 -48.02
CA GLY A 978 -12.07 -3.06 -47.07
C GLY A 978 -13.27 -3.68 -46.36
N SER A 979 -13.04 -4.75 -45.59
CA SER A 979 -14.11 -5.44 -44.86
C SER A 979 -14.82 -4.54 -43.83
N LYS A 980 -14.11 -3.56 -43.26
CA LYS A 980 -14.64 -2.57 -42.31
C LYS A 980 -15.64 -1.57 -42.92
N ASP A 981 -15.71 -1.48 -44.24
CA ASP A 981 -16.72 -0.68 -44.93
C ASP A 981 -18.09 -1.36 -44.93
N PHE A 982 -18.16 -2.64 -44.53
CA PHE A 982 -19.38 -3.41 -44.43
C PHE A 982 -19.75 -3.66 -42.97
N GLN A 983 -21.01 -3.40 -42.65
CA GLN A 983 -21.61 -3.73 -41.36
C GLN A 983 -22.33 -5.07 -41.46
N ILE A 984 -22.07 -5.97 -40.52
CA ILE A 984 -22.69 -7.29 -40.45
C ILE A 984 -23.92 -7.23 -39.55
N PHE A 985 -25.00 -7.87 -39.99
CA PHE A 985 -26.26 -7.95 -39.29
C PHE A 985 -26.74 -9.39 -39.19
N GLN A 986 -27.39 -9.72 -38.08
CA GLN A 986 -28.09 -10.99 -37.93
C GLN A 986 -29.48 -10.89 -38.56
N ALA A 987 -29.83 -11.85 -39.42
CA ALA A 987 -31.19 -12.03 -39.89
C ALA A 987 -32.09 -12.42 -38.71
N GLN A 988 -33.22 -11.71 -38.56
CA GLN A 988 -34.21 -12.03 -37.54
C GLN A 988 -35.23 -13.01 -38.14
N ASN A 989 -35.42 -14.15 -37.47
CA ASN A 989 -36.43 -15.16 -37.84
C ASN A 989 -37.86 -14.63 -37.74
#